data_AF-A0A1M6W8S3-F1
#
_entry.id   AF-A0A1M6W8S3-F1
#
_cell.length_a   1.000
_cell.length_b   1.000
_cell.length_c   1.000
_cell.angle_alpha   90.00
_cell.angle_beta   90.00
_cell.angle_gamma   90.00
#
_symmetry.space_group_name_H-M   'P 1'
#
loop_
_entity.id
_entity.type
_entity.pdbx_description
1 polymer ?
#
loop_
_entity_poly.entity_id
_entity_poly.type
_entity_poly.pdbx_seq_one_letter_code
_entity_poly.pdbx_strand_id
1 'polypeptide(L)'
;MGRSLVVIKKLASLKFTAVLLVAFLLLTFWGVLAQAHAESAGLPASFAVDRFFGSYFIWILGVIPLPAFKGLVVLSAVNVLASLLFRMPRGLKNVGLWIMHVALLVLLVGGIAESEIKREYNGYRDVSISNATVSFFAVDDSLRVTPVEVNEKEYAYSVHYHGRVDDVMGTSVDLYKATYDPLRFVPYAFMALFLLGALVHYAIKVRCKQTSKKLEVLKALSFVAILAAFPMDAHASERPVPIWEALHSDTPILVENAVRPFDSFARGFLDDLSGRVTYKKHTAANVVRHILVTPGTARNYDLFKVLRSDVSVILRLPHQKRYVSYAELAPLKDILKLYATRNDDLPATAEMRRLYSNVLLYESVADRTAFSIIAKHSLTHSNVYPRRLKAEVLYHWLNLALFAFVGALLACILSSLNVVFRSLKLDAVANIVCIVTAVILTALFTMRAYVAARPPMSSLYEIVMLVALMLMVFESGAFIFCKRRTYTLMIPVTFMAAALLFFAKFVLEPGDTFQPIPNVLNSSVFLTVHVFAIALGFASMILSGVVAHLVLYRKAKQTPIFSLMYGTLVFGMVFTVLGTLLGGVWADFAWGRFWGFDPKECGALFVILWALLSLHLWAGKIISPRVFALLNALNVIVTFLCWFGVNLLGVGLHSYGFQNGSAIWLAVFVVVDSMVIAYLGLRKS
;
A
#
# COMPACT_ATOMS: atom_id res chain seq x y z
N MET A 1 22.20 -0.84 -49.24
CA MET A 1 21.96 -0.96 -47.78
C MET A 1 21.21 -2.25 -47.50
N GLY A 2 21.85 -3.22 -46.85
CA GLY A 2 21.35 -4.60 -46.72
C GLY A 2 20.10 -4.76 -45.84
N ARG A 3 19.28 -5.78 -46.14
CA ARG A 3 18.03 -6.14 -45.42
C ARG A 3 18.21 -6.21 -43.89
N SER A 4 19.37 -6.63 -43.41
CA SER A 4 19.72 -6.73 -41.99
C SER A 4 19.67 -5.38 -41.26
N LEU A 5 20.12 -4.30 -41.89
CA LEU A 5 20.10 -2.96 -41.30
C LEU A 5 18.67 -2.40 -41.15
N VAL A 6 17.77 -2.80 -42.05
CA VAL A 6 16.35 -2.42 -42.02
C VAL A 6 15.63 -3.09 -40.85
N VAL A 7 15.91 -4.37 -40.61
CA VAL A 7 15.33 -5.13 -39.49
C VAL A 7 15.78 -4.54 -38.15
N ILE A 8 17.07 -4.27 -37.98
CA ILE A 8 17.62 -3.68 -36.74
C ILE A 8 17.02 -2.27 -36.49
N LYS A 9 16.82 -1.46 -37.52
CA LYS A 9 16.15 -0.15 -37.38
C LYS A 9 14.69 -0.29 -36.94
N LYS A 10 13.96 -1.33 -37.40
CA LYS A 10 12.60 -1.60 -36.91
C LYS A 10 12.60 -2.01 -35.44
N LEU A 11 13.56 -2.85 -35.03
CA LEU A 11 13.75 -3.24 -33.63
C LEU A 11 14.12 -2.06 -32.74
N ALA A 12 14.81 -1.03 -33.24
CA ALA A 12 15.10 0.20 -32.50
C ALA A 12 13.88 1.15 -32.40
N SER A 13 12.79 0.88 -33.11
CA SER A 13 11.68 1.84 -33.25
C SER A 13 10.94 2.08 -31.94
N LEU A 14 10.46 3.31 -31.74
CA LEU A 14 9.68 3.66 -30.56
C LEU A 14 8.28 3.05 -30.56
N LYS A 15 7.72 2.80 -31.75
CA LYS A 15 6.47 2.04 -31.90
C LYS A 15 6.63 0.62 -31.34
N PHE A 16 7.76 -0.03 -31.61
CA PHE A 16 8.07 -1.33 -31.04
C PHE A 16 8.24 -1.27 -29.51
N THR A 17 8.93 -0.24 -28.99
CA THR A 17 8.99 0.01 -27.54
C THR A 17 7.59 0.13 -26.92
N ALA A 18 6.67 0.86 -27.55
CA ALA A 18 5.30 0.99 -27.05
C ALA A 18 4.53 -0.34 -27.07
N VAL A 19 4.70 -1.17 -28.10
CA VAL A 19 4.09 -2.51 -28.16
C VAL A 19 4.61 -3.40 -27.02
N LEU A 20 5.92 -3.37 -26.74
CA LEU A 20 6.50 -4.13 -25.63
C LEU A 20 5.96 -3.66 -24.26
N LEU A 21 5.83 -2.34 -24.05
CA LEU A 21 5.24 -1.80 -22.82
C LEU A 21 3.78 -2.22 -22.63
N VAL A 22 2.98 -2.22 -23.70
CA VAL A 22 1.60 -2.73 -23.66
C VAL A 22 1.58 -4.24 -23.37
N ALA A 23 2.48 -5.01 -23.96
CA ALA A 23 2.58 -6.44 -23.68
C ALA A 23 2.92 -6.71 -22.21
N PHE A 24 3.84 -5.96 -21.62
CA PHE A 24 4.12 -6.05 -20.18
C PHE A 24 2.92 -5.67 -19.33
N LEU A 25 2.19 -4.60 -19.66
CA LEU A 25 0.98 -4.19 -18.93
C LEU A 25 -0.10 -5.29 -18.94
N LEU A 26 -0.32 -5.92 -20.09
CA LEU A 26 -1.28 -7.03 -20.21
C LEU A 26 -0.80 -8.25 -19.42
N LEU A 27 0.48 -8.59 -19.53
CA LEU A 27 1.07 -9.74 -18.84
C LEU A 27 1.03 -9.57 -17.32
N THR A 28 1.36 -8.38 -16.79
CA THR A 28 1.28 -8.12 -15.35
C THR A 28 -0.17 -8.14 -14.86
N PHE A 29 -1.11 -7.55 -15.60
CA PHE A 29 -2.53 -7.58 -15.25
C PHE A 29 -3.08 -9.01 -15.17
N TRP A 30 -2.90 -9.81 -16.23
CA TRP A 30 -3.40 -11.18 -16.26
C TRP A 30 -2.64 -12.11 -15.32
N GLY A 31 -1.34 -11.90 -15.13
CA GLY A 31 -0.53 -12.65 -14.17
C GLY A 31 -1.00 -12.47 -12.73
N VAL A 32 -1.37 -11.24 -12.34
CA VAL A 32 -1.93 -10.96 -11.00
C VAL A 32 -3.31 -11.60 -10.81
N LEU A 33 -4.19 -11.52 -11.81
CA LEU A 33 -5.48 -12.21 -11.75
C LEU A 33 -5.32 -13.73 -11.70
N ALA A 34 -4.34 -14.28 -12.42
CA ALA A 34 -4.04 -15.69 -12.38
C ALA A 34 -3.54 -16.15 -11.00
N GLN A 35 -2.75 -15.33 -10.30
CA GLN A 35 -2.34 -15.61 -8.92
C GLN A 35 -3.56 -15.69 -7.99
N ALA A 36 -4.47 -14.72 -8.08
CA ALA A 36 -5.70 -14.72 -7.27
C ALA A 36 -6.62 -15.91 -7.59
N HIS A 37 -6.71 -16.29 -8.86
CA HIS A 37 -7.47 -17.47 -9.27
C HIS A 37 -6.83 -18.79 -8.83
N ALA A 38 -5.49 -18.88 -8.84
CA ALA A 38 -4.79 -20.06 -8.36
C ALA A 38 -5.08 -20.30 -6.87
N GLU A 39 -4.95 -19.27 -6.03
CA GLU A 39 -5.25 -19.38 -4.61
C GLU A 39 -6.73 -19.71 -4.35
N SER A 40 -7.66 -19.10 -5.09
CA SER A 40 -9.09 -19.44 -4.95
C SER A 40 -9.44 -20.86 -5.42
N ALA A 41 -8.57 -21.49 -6.23
CA ALA A 41 -8.67 -22.88 -6.62
C ALA A 41 -7.89 -23.84 -5.69
N GLY A 42 -7.32 -23.34 -4.58
CA GLY A 42 -6.51 -24.12 -3.64
C GLY A 42 -5.07 -24.40 -4.10
N LEU A 43 -4.61 -23.75 -5.16
CA LEU A 43 -3.23 -23.84 -5.64
C LEU A 43 -2.38 -22.66 -5.11
N PRO A 44 -1.08 -22.85 -4.83
CA PRO A 44 -0.21 -21.74 -4.45
C PRO A 44 -0.11 -20.68 -5.55
N ALA A 45 -0.09 -19.38 -5.19
CA ALA A 45 0.10 -18.29 -6.14
C ALA A 45 1.41 -18.42 -6.97
N SER A 46 2.43 -19.08 -6.43
CA SER A 46 3.70 -19.36 -7.13
C SER A 46 3.48 -20.09 -8.46
N PHE A 47 2.46 -20.96 -8.56
CA PHE A 47 2.12 -21.64 -9.81
C PHE A 47 1.82 -20.66 -10.95
N ALA A 48 1.06 -19.60 -10.66
CA ALA A 48 0.79 -18.56 -11.63
C ALA A 48 2.03 -17.69 -11.89
N VAL A 49 2.86 -17.47 -10.85
CA VAL A 49 4.12 -16.72 -11.00
C VAL A 49 5.07 -17.42 -11.98
N ASP A 50 5.26 -18.73 -11.84
CA ASP A 50 6.14 -19.51 -12.71
C ASP A 50 5.64 -19.53 -14.16
N ARG A 51 4.31 -19.66 -14.34
CA ARG A 51 3.69 -19.66 -15.66
C ARG A 51 3.81 -18.31 -16.38
N PHE A 52 3.57 -17.20 -15.69
CA PHE A 52 3.53 -15.88 -16.33
C PHE A 52 4.89 -15.16 -16.32
N PHE A 53 5.61 -15.26 -15.20
CA PHE A 53 6.85 -14.52 -14.94
C PHE A 53 8.10 -15.39 -15.04
N GLY A 54 8.01 -16.67 -14.67
CA GLY A 54 9.12 -17.62 -14.75
C GLY A 54 9.37 -18.24 -16.14
N SER A 55 8.44 -18.05 -17.08
CA SER A 55 8.46 -18.70 -18.40
C SER A 55 8.91 -17.77 -19.54
N TYR A 56 9.36 -18.35 -20.66
CA TYR A 56 9.59 -17.63 -21.93
C TYR A 56 8.33 -17.49 -22.78
N PHE A 57 7.41 -18.46 -22.68
CA PHE A 57 6.16 -18.48 -23.43
C PHE A 57 4.98 -18.86 -22.53
N ILE A 58 3.82 -18.23 -22.77
CA ILE A 58 2.53 -18.64 -22.22
C ILE A 58 1.69 -19.19 -23.37
N TRP A 59 1.09 -20.36 -23.15
CA TRP A 59 0.18 -20.98 -24.11
C TRP A 59 -1.25 -20.48 -23.85
N ILE A 60 -1.79 -19.72 -24.79
CA ILE A 60 -3.19 -19.29 -24.78
C ILE A 60 -4.02 -20.31 -25.54
N LEU A 61 -5.13 -20.73 -24.92
CA LEU A 61 -6.02 -21.80 -25.42
C LEU A 61 -5.29 -23.12 -25.70
N GLY A 62 -4.10 -23.32 -25.10
CA GLY A 62 -3.28 -24.52 -25.30
C GLY A 62 -2.56 -24.59 -26.66
N VAL A 63 -2.73 -23.63 -27.57
CA VAL A 63 -2.25 -23.73 -28.96
C VAL A 63 -1.38 -22.54 -29.38
N ILE A 64 -1.65 -21.34 -28.86
CA ILE A 64 -0.97 -20.12 -29.32
C ILE A 64 0.14 -19.75 -28.31
N PRO A 65 1.43 -19.90 -28.65
CA PRO A 65 2.51 -19.44 -27.79
C PRO A 65 2.64 -17.93 -27.91
N LEU A 66 2.39 -17.21 -26.81
CA LEU A 66 2.72 -15.79 -26.69
C LEU A 66 3.98 -15.61 -25.83
N PRO A 67 4.78 -14.55 -26.06
CA PRO A 67 5.89 -14.24 -25.18
C PRO A 67 5.41 -14.00 -23.75
N ALA A 68 5.97 -14.76 -22.81
CA ALA A 68 5.81 -14.53 -21.38
C ALA A 68 6.82 -13.50 -20.89
N PHE A 69 6.94 -13.29 -19.57
CA PHE A 69 7.81 -12.24 -19.04
C PHE A 69 9.26 -12.38 -19.51
N LYS A 70 9.90 -13.56 -19.39
CA LYS A 70 11.30 -13.75 -19.84
C LYS A 70 11.44 -13.46 -21.34
N GLY A 71 10.47 -13.92 -22.15
CA GLY A 71 10.44 -13.64 -23.59
C GLY A 71 10.33 -12.14 -23.91
N LEU A 72 9.47 -11.41 -23.20
CA LEU A 72 9.34 -9.96 -23.32
C LEU A 72 10.59 -9.23 -22.86
N VAL A 73 11.28 -9.72 -21.82
CA VAL A 73 12.56 -9.17 -21.34
C VAL A 73 13.64 -9.32 -22.40
N VAL A 74 13.77 -10.47 -23.06
CA VAL A 74 14.71 -10.68 -24.19
C VAL A 74 14.43 -9.68 -25.31
N LEU A 75 13.17 -9.59 -25.76
CA LEU A 75 12.77 -8.66 -26.82
C LEU A 75 13.04 -7.20 -26.44
N SER A 76 12.86 -6.86 -25.17
CA SER A 76 13.12 -5.53 -24.62
C SER A 76 14.61 -5.23 -24.52
N ALA A 77 15.44 -6.19 -24.13
CA ALA A 77 16.89 -6.03 -24.12
C ALA A 77 17.41 -5.75 -25.53
N VAL A 78 16.92 -6.49 -26.54
CA VAL A 78 17.22 -6.24 -27.95
C VAL A 78 16.73 -4.86 -28.40
N ASN A 79 15.50 -4.47 -28.03
CA ASN A 79 14.97 -3.13 -28.35
C ASN A 79 15.82 -2.01 -27.74
N VAL A 80 16.18 -2.12 -26.47
CA VAL A 80 16.98 -1.12 -25.76
C VAL A 80 18.38 -1.03 -26.38
N LEU A 81 19.04 -2.16 -26.62
CA LEU A 81 20.35 -2.20 -27.28
C LEU A 81 20.30 -1.56 -28.68
N ALA A 82 19.33 -1.95 -29.51
CA ALA A 82 19.15 -1.36 -30.83
C ALA A 82 18.83 0.15 -30.74
N SER A 83 18.07 0.58 -29.73
CA SER A 83 17.76 1.99 -29.51
C SER A 83 18.99 2.81 -29.13
N LEU A 84 19.88 2.27 -28.30
CA LEU A 84 21.15 2.88 -27.94
C LEU A 84 22.02 3.07 -29.18
N LEU A 85 22.11 2.05 -30.04
CA LEU A 85 22.94 2.11 -31.25
C LEU A 85 22.41 3.10 -32.30
N PHE A 86 21.08 3.14 -32.53
CA PHE A 86 20.51 3.76 -33.73
C PHE A 86 19.53 4.91 -33.49
N ARG A 87 18.89 5.01 -32.33
CA ARG A 87 17.78 5.97 -32.08
C ARG A 87 18.16 7.07 -31.09
N MET A 88 18.88 6.71 -30.03
CA MET A 88 19.13 7.58 -28.89
C MET A 88 19.95 8.82 -29.29
N PRO A 89 19.52 10.03 -28.87
CA PRO A 89 20.23 11.25 -29.22
C PRO A 89 21.59 11.28 -28.54
N ARG A 90 22.65 11.58 -29.31
CA ARG A 90 24.03 11.66 -28.81
C ARG A 90 24.31 13.03 -28.17
N GLY A 91 25.44 13.12 -27.48
CA GLY A 91 25.96 14.36 -26.88
C GLY A 91 25.73 14.48 -25.36
N LEU A 92 26.51 15.34 -24.73
CA LEU A 92 26.57 15.50 -23.27
C LEU A 92 25.21 15.79 -22.62
N LYS A 93 24.33 16.51 -23.34
CA LYS A 93 22.98 16.85 -22.87
C LYS A 93 22.07 15.65 -22.61
N ASN A 94 22.40 14.50 -23.18
CA ASN A 94 21.59 13.28 -23.08
C ASN A 94 22.27 12.17 -22.27
N VAL A 95 23.44 12.41 -21.67
CA VAL A 95 24.22 11.38 -20.96
C VAL A 95 23.41 10.71 -19.85
N GLY A 96 22.64 11.48 -19.06
CA GLY A 96 21.77 10.89 -18.05
C GLY A 96 20.70 9.95 -18.62
N LEU A 97 20.15 10.27 -19.81
CA LEU A 97 19.19 9.40 -20.50
C LEU A 97 19.86 8.09 -20.96
N TRP A 98 21.09 8.17 -21.45
CA TRP A 98 21.90 7.01 -21.82
C TRP A 98 22.16 6.11 -20.62
N ILE A 99 22.63 6.68 -19.50
CA ILE A 99 22.90 5.93 -18.27
C ILE A 99 21.65 5.20 -17.79
N MET A 100 20.47 5.84 -17.79
CA MET A 100 19.21 5.19 -17.38
C MET A 100 18.84 4.00 -18.27
N HIS A 101 19.05 4.09 -19.60
CA HIS A 101 18.74 2.99 -20.52
C HIS A 101 19.79 1.87 -20.46
N VAL A 102 21.06 2.20 -20.20
CA VAL A 102 22.11 1.21 -19.92
C VAL A 102 21.81 0.48 -18.62
N ALA A 103 21.37 1.19 -17.57
CA ALA A 103 20.92 0.58 -16.33
C ALA A 103 19.79 -0.42 -16.59
N LEU A 104 18.77 -0.02 -17.38
CA LEU A 104 17.68 -0.92 -17.76
C LEU A 104 18.19 -2.16 -18.52
N LEU A 105 19.17 -2.00 -19.42
CA LEU A 105 19.77 -3.14 -20.12
C LEU A 105 20.48 -4.10 -19.15
N VAL A 106 21.22 -3.57 -18.17
CA VAL A 106 21.84 -4.36 -17.09
C VAL A 106 20.78 -5.15 -16.32
N LEU A 107 19.66 -4.52 -15.96
CA LEU A 107 18.55 -5.19 -15.27
C LEU A 107 17.95 -6.31 -16.12
N LEU A 108 17.65 -6.04 -17.40
CA LEU A 108 16.98 -7.02 -18.27
C LEU A 108 17.88 -8.23 -18.57
N VAL A 109 19.15 -8.00 -18.91
CA VAL A 109 20.10 -9.09 -19.20
C VAL A 109 20.50 -9.82 -17.93
N GLY A 110 20.82 -9.06 -16.87
CA GLY A 110 21.19 -9.61 -15.58
C GLY A 110 20.06 -10.41 -14.93
N GLY A 111 18.81 -9.93 -15.00
CA GLY A 111 17.66 -10.64 -14.45
C GLY A 111 17.33 -11.94 -15.19
N ILE A 112 17.56 -12.02 -16.51
CA ILE A 112 17.47 -13.31 -17.22
C ILE A 112 18.56 -14.24 -16.71
N ALA A 113 19.82 -13.80 -16.70
CA ALA A 113 20.93 -14.62 -16.24
C ALA A 113 20.73 -15.10 -14.80
N GLU A 114 20.29 -14.21 -13.91
CA GLU A 114 19.91 -14.51 -12.53
C GLU A 114 18.85 -15.61 -12.49
N SER A 115 17.76 -15.46 -13.25
CA SER A 115 16.68 -16.45 -13.28
C SER A 115 17.05 -17.83 -13.80
N GLU A 116 18.15 -17.98 -14.55
CA GLU A 116 18.66 -19.27 -15.06
C GLU A 116 19.72 -19.89 -14.14
N ILE A 117 20.42 -19.06 -13.34
CA ILE A 117 21.48 -19.50 -12.42
C ILE A 117 20.91 -19.78 -11.02
N LYS A 118 19.87 -19.05 -10.61
CA LYS A 118 19.28 -19.11 -9.27
C LYS A 118 18.79 -20.52 -8.96
N ARG A 119 19.11 -21.01 -7.77
CA ARG A 119 18.65 -22.31 -7.24
C ARG A 119 18.00 -22.11 -5.87
N GLU A 120 16.93 -22.84 -5.60
CA GLU A 120 16.25 -22.84 -4.30
C GLU A 120 16.41 -24.19 -3.61
N TYR A 121 16.58 -24.17 -2.29
CA TYR A 121 16.74 -25.33 -1.45
C TYR A 121 15.85 -25.23 -0.21
N ASN A 122 15.25 -26.34 0.20
CA ASN A 122 14.51 -26.47 1.45
C ASN A 122 15.40 -27.10 2.51
N GLY A 123 15.51 -26.45 3.66
CA GLY A 123 16.30 -26.87 4.80
C GLY A 123 15.43 -27.39 5.94
N TYR A 124 15.88 -28.43 6.63
CA TYR A 124 15.19 -29.01 7.77
C TYR A 124 16.16 -29.25 8.91
N ARG A 125 15.70 -28.99 10.14
CA ARG A 125 16.43 -29.28 11.37
C ARG A 125 15.50 -29.90 12.40
N ASP A 126 15.85 -31.09 12.88
CA ASP A 126 15.14 -31.73 13.98
C ASP A 126 15.51 -31.05 15.31
N VAL A 127 14.50 -30.52 15.99
CA VAL A 127 14.68 -29.78 17.25
C VAL A 127 14.91 -30.73 18.43
N SER A 128 14.52 -32.01 18.32
CA SER A 128 14.70 -33.02 19.36
C SER A 128 16.18 -33.42 19.54
N ILE A 129 17.02 -33.14 18.55
CA ILE A 129 18.45 -33.46 18.56
C ILE A 129 19.26 -32.18 18.87
N SER A 130 19.79 -32.09 20.09
CA SER A 130 20.69 -31.00 20.50
C SER A 130 21.99 -31.09 19.69
N ASN A 131 22.13 -30.24 18.65
CA ASN A 131 23.21 -30.14 17.66
C ASN A 131 22.91 -30.68 16.25
N ALA A 132 21.66 -30.93 15.87
CA ALA A 132 21.34 -31.17 14.47
C ALA A 132 21.74 -29.97 13.60
N THR A 133 22.55 -30.22 12.56
CA THR A 133 22.85 -29.27 11.48
C THR A 133 21.67 -29.19 10.52
N VAL A 134 21.44 -28.00 9.94
CA VAL A 134 20.37 -27.83 8.95
C VAL A 134 20.76 -28.59 7.69
N SER A 135 19.92 -29.53 7.25
CA SER A 135 20.13 -30.29 6.02
C SER A 135 19.31 -29.67 4.90
N PHE A 136 19.97 -29.25 3.81
CA PHE A 136 19.33 -28.60 2.66
C PHE A 136 19.19 -29.55 1.47
N PHE A 137 18.04 -29.49 0.80
CA PHE A 137 17.69 -30.30 -0.36
C PHE A 137 17.13 -29.40 -1.48
N ALA A 138 17.44 -29.69 -2.74
CA ALA A 138 16.91 -28.90 -3.86
C ALA A 138 15.38 -29.03 -3.95
N VAL A 139 14.68 -27.92 -4.26
CA VAL A 139 13.20 -27.86 -4.29
C VAL A 139 12.59 -28.83 -5.31
N ASP A 140 13.28 -29.05 -6.43
CA ASP A 140 12.78 -29.87 -7.54
C ASP A 140 13.11 -31.38 -7.39
N ASP A 141 13.85 -31.76 -6.34
CA ASP A 141 14.28 -33.13 -6.12
C ASP A 141 13.29 -33.87 -5.23
N SER A 142 12.46 -34.69 -5.86
CA SER A 142 11.56 -35.61 -5.17
C SER A 142 12.17 -37.01 -5.13
N LEU A 143 12.58 -37.42 -3.92
CA LEU A 143 12.96 -38.78 -3.50
C LEU A 143 14.46 -39.16 -3.64
N ARG A 144 15.11 -39.32 -2.47
CA ARG A 144 16.44 -39.93 -2.22
C ARG A 144 17.66 -39.17 -2.73
N VAL A 145 18.03 -38.06 -2.09
CA VAL A 145 19.27 -37.33 -2.41
C VAL A 145 20.05 -36.96 -1.15
N THR A 146 21.37 -36.91 -1.28
CA THR A 146 22.32 -36.42 -0.29
C THR A 146 22.12 -34.92 -0.03
N PRO A 147 22.20 -34.46 1.23
CA PRO A 147 22.09 -33.04 1.55
C PRO A 147 23.15 -32.21 0.82
N VAL A 148 22.75 -31.01 0.38
CA VAL A 148 23.63 -30.02 -0.26
C VAL A 148 24.30 -29.17 0.82
N GLU A 149 25.62 -29.00 0.73
CA GLU A 149 26.33 -28.06 1.60
C GLU A 149 25.99 -26.62 1.19
N VAL A 150 25.20 -25.95 2.04
CA VAL A 150 24.92 -24.52 1.92
C VAL A 150 25.89 -23.78 2.83
N ASN A 151 26.78 -22.99 2.23
CA ASN A 151 27.71 -22.16 2.98
C ASN A 151 27.11 -20.77 3.24
N GLU A 152 26.52 -20.57 4.42
CA GLU A 152 25.91 -19.30 4.84
C GLU A 152 26.88 -18.11 4.87
N LYS A 153 28.19 -18.36 4.86
CA LYS A 153 29.21 -17.29 4.84
C LYS A 153 29.54 -16.81 3.43
N GLU A 154 29.09 -17.51 2.41
CA GLU A 154 29.34 -17.15 1.02
C GLU A 154 28.24 -16.21 0.50
N TYR A 155 28.64 -15.10 -0.13
CA TYR A 155 27.71 -14.04 -0.60
C TYR A 155 26.56 -14.56 -1.47
N ALA A 156 26.79 -15.65 -2.20
CA ALA A 156 25.83 -16.23 -3.11
C ALA A 156 24.70 -17.00 -2.40
N TYR A 157 24.82 -17.36 -1.12
CA TYR A 157 23.78 -18.08 -0.39
C TYR A 157 23.03 -17.16 0.58
N SER A 158 21.70 -17.25 0.57
CA SER A 158 20.83 -16.66 1.60
C SER A 158 19.98 -17.73 2.27
N VAL A 159 20.01 -17.78 3.59
CA VAL A 159 19.24 -18.75 4.40
C VAL A 159 18.23 -18.00 5.25
N HIS A 160 16.97 -18.40 5.16
CA HIS A 160 15.87 -17.82 5.90
C HIS A 160 15.14 -18.88 6.69
N TYR A 161 14.92 -18.62 7.98
CA TYR A 161 14.03 -19.45 8.79
C TYR A 161 12.59 -19.28 8.31
N HIS A 162 11.92 -20.39 8.03
CA HIS A 162 10.58 -20.41 7.44
C HIS A 162 9.48 -20.73 8.47
N GLY A 163 9.85 -21.29 9.62
CA GLY A 163 8.91 -21.60 10.70
C GLY A 163 9.20 -22.96 11.33
N ARG A 164 8.39 -23.32 12.33
CA ARG A 164 8.43 -24.62 12.99
C ARG A 164 7.17 -25.38 12.67
N VAL A 165 7.31 -26.66 12.35
CA VAL A 165 6.20 -27.60 12.24
C VAL A 165 6.32 -28.59 13.38
N ASP A 166 5.30 -28.63 14.22
CA ASP A 166 5.17 -29.61 15.29
C ASP A 166 4.32 -30.78 14.76
N ASP A 167 4.89 -31.98 14.74
CA ASP A 167 4.19 -33.19 14.30
C ASP A 167 3.35 -33.81 15.43
N VAL A 168 2.28 -34.51 15.07
CA VAL A 168 1.36 -35.22 15.99
C VAL A 168 2.08 -36.35 16.76
N MET A 169 3.22 -36.83 16.23
CA MET A 169 4.08 -37.86 16.85
C MET A 169 5.13 -37.28 17.83
N GLY A 170 5.09 -35.99 18.17
CA GLY A 170 5.96 -35.39 19.19
C GLY A 170 7.36 -34.99 18.71
N THR A 171 7.59 -34.92 17.39
CA THR A 171 8.81 -34.34 16.82
C THR A 171 8.53 -32.92 16.33
N SER A 172 9.39 -31.98 16.72
CA SER A 172 9.35 -30.59 16.25
C SER A 172 10.47 -30.39 15.24
N VAL A 173 10.14 -29.85 14.06
CA VAL A 173 11.10 -29.59 12.98
C VAL A 173 11.11 -28.11 12.64
N ASP A 174 12.30 -27.52 12.68
CA ASP A 174 12.56 -26.17 12.19
C ASP A 174 12.80 -26.21 10.67
N LEU A 175 12.03 -25.41 9.93
CA LEU A 175 12.11 -25.27 8.48
C LEU A 175 12.94 -24.06 8.10
N TYR A 176 13.78 -24.23 7.09
CA TYR A 176 14.60 -23.20 6.49
C TYR A 176 14.41 -23.20 4.98
N LYS A 177 14.66 -22.06 4.35
CA LYS A 177 14.77 -21.94 2.90
C LYS A 177 16.11 -21.32 2.57
N ALA A 178 16.90 -21.98 1.74
CA ALA A 178 18.15 -21.43 1.22
C ALA A 178 17.99 -21.09 -0.26
N THR A 179 18.60 -19.99 -0.70
CA THR A 179 18.64 -19.59 -2.10
C THR A 179 20.09 -19.36 -2.50
N TYR A 180 20.52 -19.97 -3.59
CA TYR A 180 21.78 -19.64 -4.25
C TYR A 180 21.49 -18.65 -5.37
N ASP A 181 22.05 -17.45 -5.26
CA ASP A 181 21.95 -16.36 -6.21
C ASP A 181 23.24 -15.51 -6.24
N PRO A 182 24.18 -15.80 -7.16
CA PRO A 182 25.39 -15.01 -7.31
C PRO A 182 25.14 -13.65 -7.99
N LEU A 183 23.95 -13.44 -8.58
CA LEU A 183 23.57 -12.22 -9.28
C LEU A 183 22.58 -11.34 -8.47
N ARG A 184 22.40 -11.63 -7.17
CA ARG A 184 21.56 -10.85 -6.25
C ARG A 184 21.86 -9.35 -6.23
N PHE A 185 23.07 -8.94 -6.63
CA PHE A 185 23.45 -7.51 -6.74
C PHE A 185 22.86 -6.80 -7.97
N VAL A 186 22.34 -7.51 -8.97
CA VAL A 186 21.88 -6.92 -10.25
C VAL A 186 20.81 -5.86 -10.05
N PRO A 187 19.74 -6.07 -9.25
CA PRO A 187 18.74 -5.04 -8.98
C PRO A 187 19.33 -3.80 -8.28
N TYR A 188 20.32 -4.00 -7.41
CA TYR A 188 21.03 -2.90 -6.73
C TYR A 188 21.91 -2.10 -7.69
N ALA A 189 22.62 -2.78 -8.60
CA ALA A 189 23.40 -2.13 -9.65
C ALA A 189 22.49 -1.32 -10.59
N PHE A 190 21.34 -1.88 -10.98
CA PHE A 190 20.30 -1.15 -11.71
C PHE A 190 19.87 0.10 -10.96
N MET A 191 19.49 -0.03 -9.69
CA MET A 191 19.04 1.08 -8.86
C MET A 191 20.09 2.21 -8.81
N ALA A 192 21.35 1.88 -8.51
CA ALA A 192 22.43 2.85 -8.42
C ALA A 192 22.66 3.57 -9.76
N LEU A 193 22.76 2.83 -10.87
CA LEU A 193 22.98 3.40 -12.19
C LEU A 193 21.78 4.23 -12.66
N PHE A 194 20.57 3.75 -12.44
CA PHE A 194 19.35 4.45 -12.86
C PHE A 194 19.19 5.78 -12.11
N LEU A 195 19.39 5.79 -10.79
CA LEU A 195 19.33 7.00 -9.98
C LEU A 195 20.45 7.99 -10.35
N LEU A 196 21.68 7.49 -10.59
CA LEU A 196 22.77 8.32 -11.11
C LEU A 196 22.40 8.95 -12.46
N GLY A 197 21.85 8.16 -13.38
CA GLY A 197 21.39 8.63 -14.69
C GLY A 197 20.30 9.68 -14.59
N ALA A 198 19.31 9.49 -13.70
CA ALA A 198 18.25 10.45 -13.43
C ALA A 198 18.79 11.77 -12.85
N LEU A 199 19.72 11.69 -11.88
CA LEU A 199 20.38 12.85 -11.29
C LEU A 199 21.21 13.62 -12.32
N VAL A 200 21.98 12.93 -13.15
CA VAL A 200 22.75 13.54 -14.24
C VAL A 200 21.82 14.17 -15.27
N HIS A 201 20.72 13.50 -15.64
CA HIS A 201 19.72 14.05 -16.56
C HIS A 201 19.13 15.36 -16.02
N TYR A 202 18.72 15.35 -14.75
CA TYR A 202 18.20 16.53 -14.07
C TYR A 202 19.25 17.64 -13.99
N ALA A 203 20.47 17.34 -13.52
CA ALA A 203 21.55 18.31 -13.38
C ALA A 203 21.86 19.02 -14.71
N ILE A 204 21.95 18.27 -15.81
CA ILE A 204 22.28 18.84 -17.12
C ILE A 204 21.10 19.62 -17.72
N LYS A 205 19.87 19.11 -17.65
CA LYS A 205 18.70 19.81 -18.21
C LYS A 205 18.24 21.01 -17.41
N VAL A 206 18.39 20.99 -16.09
CA VAL A 206 17.94 22.07 -15.21
C VAL A 206 19.03 23.13 -15.02
N ARG A 207 20.30 22.76 -14.82
CA ARG A 207 21.37 23.75 -14.60
C ARG A 207 21.80 24.50 -15.87
N CYS A 208 21.69 23.90 -17.07
CA CYS A 208 22.00 24.63 -18.30
C CYS A 208 20.97 25.71 -18.67
N LYS A 209 19.88 25.88 -17.92
CA LYS A 209 18.90 26.96 -18.11
C LYS A 209 18.78 27.95 -16.95
N GLN A 210 19.42 27.70 -15.81
CA GLN A 210 19.36 28.59 -14.64
C GLN A 210 20.73 28.74 -14.00
N THR A 211 21.48 29.73 -14.46
CA THR A 211 22.44 30.44 -13.60
C THR A 211 21.62 31.17 -12.52
N SER A 212 21.91 30.87 -11.26
CA SER A 212 21.33 31.43 -10.03
C SER A 212 20.09 30.70 -9.45
N LYS A 213 20.37 29.75 -8.54
CA LYS A 213 19.90 29.71 -7.14
C LYS A 213 20.27 28.36 -6.52
N LYS A 214 21.47 28.28 -5.91
CA LYS A 214 21.99 27.09 -5.20
C LYS A 214 21.32 26.83 -3.84
N LEU A 215 20.48 27.75 -3.33
CA LEU A 215 20.12 27.78 -1.90
C LEU A 215 18.76 27.14 -1.54
N GLU A 216 17.88 26.87 -2.51
CA GLU A 216 16.50 26.41 -2.22
C GLU A 216 16.38 24.87 -2.12
N VAL A 217 17.19 24.11 -2.86
CA VAL A 217 17.14 22.63 -2.87
C VAL A 217 17.72 22.02 -1.58
N LEU A 218 18.69 22.70 -0.95
CA LEU A 218 19.26 22.28 0.33
C LEU A 218 18.24 22.40 1.48
N LYS A 219 17.34 23.40 1.41
CA LYS A 219 16.25 23.60 2.39
C LYS A 219 15.12 22.57 2.24
N ALA A 220 14.85 22.13 1.02
CA ALA A 220 13.87 21.06 0.76
C ALA A 220 14.38 19.69 1.22
N LEU A 221 15.69 19.42 1.09
CA LEU A 221 16.33 18.19 1.57
C LEU A 221 16.45 18.14 3.10
N SER A 222 16.63 19.28 3.78
CA SER A 222 16.65 19.32 5.25
C SER A 222 15.30 19.00 5.90
N PHE A 223 14.17 19.14 5.17
CA PHE A 223 12.85 18.76 5.71
C PHE A 223 12.63 17.24 5.69
N VAL A 224 13.30 16.52 4.77
CA VAL A 224 13.25 15.05 4.70
C VAL A 224 14.20 14.41 5.74
N ALA A 225 15.31 15.07 6.07
CA ALA A 225 16.26 14.59 7.07
C ALA A 225 15.72 14.62 8.52
N ILE A 226 14.75 15.50 8.83
CA ILE A 226 14.16 15.62 10.18
C ILE A 226 13.20 14.46 10.50
N LEU A 227 12.70 13.75 9.49
CA LEU A 227 11.87 12.55 9.68
C LEU A 227 12.68 11.27 9.96
N ALA A 228 14.01 11.30 9.79
CA ALA A 228 14.89 10.15 9.97
C ALA A 228 15.57 10.07 11.35
N ALA A 229 15.26 10.99 12.27
CA ALA A 229 15.97 11.14 13.55
C ALA A 229 15.16 10.66 14.78
N PHE A 230 14.47 9.52 14.67
CA PHE A 230 13.83 8.90 15.84
C PHE A 230 14.34 7.47 16.04
N PRO A 231 15.21 7.22 17.03
CA PRO A 231 15.49 5.87 17.48
C PRO A 231 14.26 5.37 18.25
N MET A 232 13.77 4.18 17.92
CA MET A 232 12.60 3.60 18.58
C MET A 232 12.84 2.10 18.77
N ASP A 233 13.28 1.75 19.97
CA ASP A 233 13.24 0.37 20.48
C ASP A 233 11.95 0.15 21.27
N ALA A 234 11.36 -1.04 21.12
CA ALA A 234 10.30 -1.52 22.00
C ALA A 234 10.49 -3.02 22.29
N HIS A 235 10.77 -3.35 23.55
CA HIS A 235 10.69 -4.69 24.11
C HIS A 235 9.53 -4.74 25.11
N ALA A 236 8.83 -5.88 25.18
CA ALA A 236 7.74 -6.13 26.12
C ALA A 236 8.05 -7.35 27.01
N SER A 237 7.81 -7.22 28.32
CA SER A 237 7.65 -8.35 29.25
C SER A 237 6.69 -8.02 30.43
N GLU A 238 6.06 -9.08 30.93
CA GLU A 238 4.84 -9.32 31.77
C GLU A 238 4.75 -8.64 33.17
N ARG A 239 3.69 -8.63 34.00
CA ARG A 239 2.20 -8.89 34.08
C ARG A 239 1.76 -8.26 35.44
N PRO A 240 0.59 -7.59 35.61
CA PRO A 240 0.05 -7.40 36.99
C PRO A 240 -1.44 -7.67 37.23
N VAL A 241 -1.77 -7.70 38.54
CA VAL A 241 -2.98 -8.14 39.28
C VAL A 241 -4.08 -7.06 39.33
N PRO A 242 -5.39 -7.40 39.46
CA PRO A 242 -6.47 -6.46 39.15
C PRO A 242 -7.05 -5.69 40.36
N ILE A 243 -7.42 -4.43 40.12
CA ILE A 243 -8.48 -3.71 40.85
C ILE A 243 -9.39 -3.03 39.83
N TRP A 244 -10.59 -3.58 39.64
CA TRP A 244 -11.50 -3.27 38.52
C TRP A 244 -12.41 -2.05 38.73
N GLU A 245 -12.41 -1.45 39.92
CA GLU A 245 -13.38 -0.42 40.31
C GLU A 245 -12.98 1.02 39.95
N ALA A 246 -11.81 1.23 39.32
CA ALA A 246 -11.29 2.56 38.95
C ALA A 246 -10.73 2.66 37.51
N LEU A 247 -11.46 2.14 36.51
CA LEU A 247 -11.09 2.24 35.09
C LEU A 247 -11.42 3.62 34.49
N HIS A 248 -10.43 4.51 34.46
CA HIS A 248 -10.47 5.77 33.71
C HIS A 248 -10.06 5.55 32.24
N SER A 249 -10.31 6.53 31.36
CA SER A 249 -10.00 6.42 29.93
C SER A 249 -8.51 6.20 29.64
N ASP A 250 -7.62 6.78 30.44
CA ASP A 250 -6.17 6.67 30.31
C ASP A 250 -5.56 5.53 31.13
N THR A 251 -6.38 4.70 31.79
CA THR A 251 -5.88 3.57 32.58
C THR A 251 -5.10 2.60 31.70
N PRO A 252 -3.82 2.31 32.01
CA PRO A 252 -3.01 1.37 31.25
C PRO A 252 -3.49 -0.06 31.46
N ILE A 253 -3.71 -0.75 30.36
CA ILE A 253 -4.12 -2.16 30.32
C ILE A 253 -3.20 -2.96 29.40
N LEU A 254 -3.01 -4.22 29.73
CA LEU A 254 -2.25 -5.18 28.91
C LEU A 254 -3.24 -6.05 28.12
N VAL A 255 -3.14 -5.97 26.80
CA VAL A 255 -3.96 -6.73 25.84
C VAL A 255 -3.00 -7.43 24.87
N GLU A 256 -3.01 -8.76 24.81
CA GLU A 256 -2.17 -9.53 23.87
C GLU A 256 -0.69 -9.11 23.89
N ASN A 257 -0.13 -8.94 25.10
CA ASN A 257 1.25 -8.50 25.34
C ASN A 257 1.58 -7.04 24.97
N ALA A 258 0.61 -6.21 24.59
CA ALA A 258 0.78 -4.79 24.33
C ALA A 258 0.08 -3.92 25.38
N VAL A 259 0.79 -2.90 25.89
CA VAL A 259 0.22 -1.91 26.82
C VAL A 259 -0.48 -0.80 26.03
N ARG A 260 -1.75 -0.54 26.35
CA ARG A 260 -2.53 0.54 25.74
C ARG A 260 -3.51 1.18 26.73
N PRO A 261 -4.09 2.35 26.46
CA PRO A 261 -5.11 2.93 27.33
C PRO A 261 -6.44 2.18 27.19
N PHE A 262 -7.20 2.14 28.28
CA PHE A 262 -8.51 1.51 28.33
C PHE A 262 -9.49 2.05 27.29
N ASP A 263 -9.46 3.36 26.98
CA ASP A 263 -10.33 3.96 25.96
C ASP A 263 -10.11 3.35 24.56
N SER A 264 -8.85 3.11 24.18
CA SER A 264 -8.50 2.58 22.87
C SER A 264 -8.92 1.13 22.70
N PHE A 265 -8.69 0.30 23.72
CA PHE A 265 -9.24 -1.05 23.76
C PHE A 265 -10.76 -1.05 23.67
N ALA A 266 -11.43 -0.20 24.44
CA ALA A 266 -12.88 -0.16 24.44
C ALA A 266 -13.45 0.25 23.07
N ARG A 267 -12.81 1.20 22.38
CA ARG A 267 -13.15 1.59 21.01
C ARG A 267 -12.97 0.43 20.03
N GLY A 268 -11.84 -0.28 20.08
CA GLY A 268 -11.60 -1.47 19.27
C GLY A 268 -12.66 -2.55 19.52
N PHE A 269 -12.89 -2.88 20.79
CA PHE A 269 -13.93 -3.82 21.21
C PHE A 269 -15.30 -3.50 20.63
N LEU A 270 -15.73 -2.24 20.69
CA LEU A 270 -17.04 -1.85 20.18
C LEU A 270 -17.08 -1.82 18.64
N ASP A 271 -15.97 -1.48 18.00
CA ASP A 271 -15.83 -1.50 16.53
C ASP A 271 -15.92 -2.93 15.99
N ASP A 272 -15.25 -3.90 16.62
CA ASP A 272 -15.32 -5.31 16.23
C ASP A 272 -16.75 -5.87 16.31
N LEU A 273 -17.48 -5.52 17.38
CA LEU A 273 -18.86 -5.98 17.58
C LEU A 273 -19.86 -5.29 16.65
N SER A 274 -19.75 -3.97 16.50
CA SER A 274 -20.83 -3.12 15.97
C SER A 274 -20.46 -2.30 14.73
N GLY A 275 -19.17 -2.20 14.41
CA GLY A 275 -18.60 -1.27 13.43
C GLY A 275 -18.74 0.20 13.84
N ARG A 276 -18.76 0.47 15.15
CA ARG A 276 -18.92 1.81 15.76
C ARG A 276 -18.10 1.93 17.03
N VAL A 277 -17.70 3.16 17.38
CA VAL A 277 -17.00 3.47 18.64
C VAL A 277 -17.88 4.15 19.69
N THR A 278 -19.18 4.22 19.45
CA THR A 278 -20.18 4.71 20.41
C THR A 278 -21.47 3.90 20.29
N TYR A 279 -22.16 3.73 21.43
CA TYR A 279 -23.47 3.07 21.49
C TYR A 279 -24.47 4.00 22.14
N LYS A 280 -25.49 4.41 21.38
CA LYS A 280 -26.45 5.46 21.76
C LYS A 280 -25.70 6.74 22.16
N LYS A 281 -25.72 7.10 23.44
CA LYS A 281 -25.00 8.27 24.01
C LYS A 281 -23.83 7.86 24.92
N HIS A 282 -23.51 6.57 24.99
CA HIS A 282 -22.41 6.06 25.78
C HIS A 282 -21.15 5.95 24.92
N THR A 283 -20.03 6.41 25.49
CA THR A 283 -18.70 6.14 24.93
C THR A 283 -18.39 4.65 25.01
N ALA A 284 -17.52 4.14 24.14
CA ALA A 284 -17.12 2.74 24.19
C ALA A 284 -16.59 2.33 25.57
N ALA A 285 -15.78 3.18 26.21
CA ALA A 285 -15.28 2.97 27.57
C ALA A 285 -16.41 2.78 28.60
N ASN A 286 -17.50 3.54 28.49
CA ASN A 286 -18.66 3.40 29.37
C ASN A 286 -19.43 2.09 29.10
N VAL A 287 -19.54 1.68 27.84
CA VAL A 287 -20.18 0.41 27.45
C VAL A 287 -19.40 -0.78 28.03
N VAL A 288 -18.07 -0.80 27.83
CA VAL A 288 -17.20 -1.86 28.37
C VAL A 288 -17.23 -1.89 29.89
N ARG A 289 -17.18 -0.73 30.56
CA ARG A 289 -17.37 -0.66 32.02
C ARG A 289 -18.70 -1.25 32.47
N HIS A 290 -19.78 -0.97 31.76
CA HIS A 290 -21.09 -1.51 32.10
C HIS A 290 -21.15 -3.03 31.93
N ILE A 291 -20.48 -3.59 30.92
CA ILE A 291 -20.32 -5.06 30.75
C ILE A 291 -19.55 -5.66 31.93
N LEU A 292 -18.48 -4.99 32.39
CA LEU A 292 -17.64 -5.47 33.51
C LEU A 292 -18.32 -5.41 34.88
N VAL A 293 -19.10 -4.36 35.12
CA VAL A 293 -19.75 -4.08 36.41
C VAL A 293 -21.12 -4.76 36.51
N THR A 294 -21.90 -4.72 35.44
CA THR A 294 -23.28 -5.20 35.42
C THR A 294 -23.53 -6.08 34.19
N PRO A 295 -22.85 -7.24 34.06
CA PRO A 295 -22.92 -8.07 32.86
C PRO A 295 -24.36 -8.49 32.53
N GLY A 296 -25.18 -8.78 33.54
CA GLY A 296 -26.58 -9.19 33.36
C GLY A 296 -27.45 -8.20 32.58
N THR A 297 -27.37 -6.90 32.87
CA THR A 297 -28.13 -5.87 32.15
C THR A 297 -27.49 -5.54 30.80
N ALA A 298 -26.15 -5.62 30.72
CA ALA A 298 -25.40 -5.34 29.50
C ALA A 298 -25.62 -6.39 28.39
N ARG A 299 -26.09 -7.62 28.71
CA ARG A 299 -26.39 -8.65 27.68
C ARG A 299 -27.49 -8.22 26.71
N ASN A 300 -28.34 -7.28 27.11
CA ASN A 300 -29.47 -6.77 26.32
C ASN A 300 -29.08 -5.58 25.41
N TYR A 301 -27.81 -5.20 25.37
CA TYR A 301 -27.38 -4.17 24.43
C TYR A 301 -27.29 -4.74 23.02
N ASP A 302 -27.95 -4.08 22.07
CA ASP A 302 -27.91 -4.42 20.64
C ASP A 302 -26.55 -4.01 20.04
N LEU A 303 -25.50 -4.75 20.39
CA LEU A 303 -24.11 -4.45 20.00
C LEU A 303 -23.66 -5.21 18.76
N PHE A 304 -24.18 -6.42 18.53
CA PHE A 304 -23.66 -7.31 17.50
C PHE A 304 -24.30 -6.97 16.16
N LYS A 305 -23.53 -6.40 15.25
CA LYS A 305 -23.99 -6.16 13.89
C LYS A 305 -24.08 -7.48 13.14
N VAL A 306 -25.20 -7.76 12.48
CA VAL A 306 -25.32 -8.88 11.54
C VAL A 306 -25.21 -8.33 10.12
N LEU A 307 -24.24 -8.79 9.34
CA LEU A 307 -23.93 -8.25 8.02
C LEU A 307 -24.81 -8.83 6.92
N ARG A 308 -25.39 -10.02 7.13
CA ARG A 308 -26.18 -10.71 6.11
C ARG A 308 -27.56 -11.14 6.62
N SER A 309 -28.57 -10.92 5.78
CA SER A 309 -29.96 -11.28 6.09
C SER A 309 -30.21 -12.79 6.06
N ASP A 310 -29.51 -13.54 5.20
CA ASP A 310 -29.60 -15.01 5.15
C ASP A 310 -29.10 -15.66 6.44
N VAL A 311 -28.02 -15.14 7.04
CA VAL A 311 -27.53 -15.55 8.36
C VAL A 311 -28.57 -15.27 9.43
N SER A 312 -29.22 -14.09 9.42
CA SER A 312 -30.33 -13.81 10.34
C SER A 312 -31.47 -14.81 10.19
N VAL A 313 -31.78 -15.26 8.96
CA VAL A 313 -32.81 -16.27 8.71
C VAL A 313 -32.41 -17.64 9.24
N ILE A 314 -31.18 -18.08 8.96
CA ILE A 314 -30.64 -19.36 9.43
C ILE A 314 -30.64 -19.42 10.96
N LEU A 315 -30.20 -18.33 11.60
CA LEU A 315 -30.14 -18.18 13.04
C LEU A 315 -31.49 -17.85 13.69
N ARG A 316 -32.57 -17.68 12.90
CA ARG A 316 -33.90 -17.26 13.36
C ARG A 316 -33.87 -15.97 14.20
N LEU A 317 -32.95 -15.07 13.88
CA LEU A 317 -32.84 -13.75 14.50
C LEU A 317 -33.90 -12.80 13.91
N PRO A 318 -34.29 -11.74 14.65
CA PRO A 318 -35.30 -10.80 14.18
C PRO A 318 -34.92 -10.17 12.84
N HIS A 319 -35.65 -10.48 11.76
CA HIS A 319 -35.30 -10.09 10.39
C HIS A 319 -35.22 -8.57 10.14
N GLN A 320 -35.85 -7.77 10.99
CA GLN A 320 -35.86 -6.30 10.88
C GLN A 320 -34.70 -5.64 11.66
N LYS A 321 -34.01 -6.37 12.53
CA LYS A 321 -32.93 -5.83 13.35
C LYS A 321 -31.58 -6.09 12.69
N ARG A 322 -30.87 -4.99 12.39
CA ARG A 322 -29.46 -5.04 11.93
C ARG A 322 -28.46 -5.32 13.06
N TYR A 323 -28.87 -5.04 14.29
CA TYR A 323 -28.08 -5.22 15.50
C TYR A 323 -28.84 -6.11 16.47
N VAL A 324 -28.16 -7.12 16.99
CA VAL A 324 -28.70 -8.07 17.95
C VAL A 324 -27.89 -8.02 19.25
N SER A 325 -28.52 -8.47 20.31
CA SER A 325 -27.97 -8.49 21.65
C SER A 325 -27.20 -9.78 21.92
N TYR A 326 -26.34 -9.75 22.94
CA TYR A 326 -25.67 -10.98 23.40
C TYR A 326 -26.69 -12.00 23.90
N ALA A 327 -27.79 -11.55 24.54
CA ALA A 327 -28.87 -12.42 24.98
C ALA A 327 -29.53 -13.21 23.83
N GLU A 328 -29.65 -12.61 22.64
CA GLU A 328 -30.17 -13.27 21.44
C GLU A 328 -29.15 -14.23 20.79
N LEU A 329 -27.85 -13.94 20.88
CA LEU A 329 -26.79 -14.75 20.25
C LEU A 329 -26.25 -15.88 21.14
N ALA A 330 -26.24 -15.72 22.46
CA ALA A 330 -25.66 -16.69 23.39
C ALA A 330 -26.25 -18.12 23.22
N PRO A 331 -27.57 -18.31 23.03
CA PRO A 331 -28.15 -19.63 22.80
C PRO A 331 -27.72 -20.28 21.46
N LEU A 332 -27.22 -19.47 20.52
CA LEU A 332 -26.84 -19.91 19.17
C LEU A 332 -25.33 -20.20 19.05
N LYS A 333 -24.58 -20.09 20.14
CA LYS A 333 -23.13 -20.23 20.18
C LYS A 333 -22.63 -21.56 19.60
N ASP A 334 -23.32 -22.66 19.89
CA ASP A 334 -22.92 -23.99 19.39
C ASP A 334 -23.07 -24.10 17.87
N ILE A 335 -24.13 -23.52 17.32
CA ILE A 335 -24.33 -23.45 15.86
C ILE A 335 -23.25 -22.55 15.24
N LEU A 336 -23.01 -21.37 15.82
CA LEU A 336 -21.96 -20.47 15.38
C LEU A 336 -20.58 -21.14 15.38
N LYS A 337 -20.26 -21.89 16.44
CA LYS A 337 -19.03 -22.69 16.56
C LYS A 337 -18.92 -23.75 15.47
N LEU A 338 -20.02 -24.48 15.21
CA LEU A 338 -20.06 -25.50 14.16
C LEU A 338 -19.78 -24.92 12.78
N TYR A 339 -20.30 -23.73 12.47
CA TYR A 339 -19.99 -23.06 11.20
C TYR A 339 -18.58 -22.47 11.20
N ALA A 340 -18.08 -22.00 12.33
CA ALA A 340 -16.72 -21.47 12.45
C ALA A 340 -15.65 -22.53 12.13
N THR A 341 -15.90 -23.81 12.45
CA THR A 341 -14.98 -24.93 12.17
C THR A 341 -15.04 -25.45 10.73
N ARG A 342 -15.99 -24.98 9.91
CA ARG A 342 -16.07 -25.37 8.50
C ARG A 342 -14.96 -24.69 7.71
N ASN A 343 -14.32 -25.44 6.83
CA ASN A 343 -13.32 -24.94 5.89
C ASN A 343 -13.95 -24.70 4.51
N ASP A 344 -14.90 -23.77 4.45
CA ASP A 344 -15.51 -23.29 3.20
C ASP A 344 -15.53 -21.76 3.16
N ASP A 345 -15.43 -21.20 1.95
CA ASP A 345 -15.40 -19.75 1.69
C ASP A 345 -16.79 -19.17 1.41
N LEU A 346 -17.85 -19.86 1.85
CA LEU A 346 -19.21 -19.37 1.65
C LEU A 346 -19.40 -18.09 2.47
N PRO A 347 -19.95 -17.01 1.87
CA PRO A 347 -20.14 -15.74 2.56
C PRO A 347 -20.96 -15.83 3.86
N ALA A 348 -21.91 -16.77 3.93
CA ALA A 348 -22.68 -17.03 5.14
C ALA A 348 -21.82 -17.67 6.25
N THR A 349 -20.98 -18.65 5.91
CA THR A 349 -20.05 -19.29 6.86
C THR A 349 -19.03 -18.29 7.39
N ALA A 350 -18.48 -17.43 6.54
CA ALA A 350 -17.57 -16.37 6.95
C ALA A 350 -18.22 -15.40 7.97
N GLU A 351 -19.48 -15.03 7.75
CA GLU A 351 -20.23 -14.19 8.69
C GLU A 351 -20.54 -14.92 10.00
N MET A 352 -20.90 -16.20 9.96
CA MET A 352 -21.09 -17.02 11.17
C MET A 352 -19.80 -17.12 12.00
N ARG A 353 -18.65 -17.35 11.33
CA ARG A 353 -17.32 -17.37 11.96
C ARG A 353 -17.01 -16.02 12.63
N ARG A 354 -17.30 -14.91 11.95
CA ARG A 354 -17.14 -13.56 12.51
C ARG A 354 -18.03 -13.33 13.74
N LEU A 355 -19.31 -13.71 13.67
CA LEU A 355 -20.24 -13.61 14.81
C LEU A 355 -19.78 -14.47 15.99
N TYR A 356 -19.25 -15.67 15.73
CA TYR A 356 -18.67 -16.53 16.76
C TYR A 356 -17.48 -15.86 17.46
N SER A 357 -16.51 -15.34 16.71
CA SER A 357 -15.35 -14.62 17.27
C SER A 357 -15.79 -13.41 18.11
N ASN A 358 -16.79 -12.66 17.65
CA ASN A 358 -17.36 -11.53 18.37
C ASN A 358 -18.01 -11.96 19.70
N VAL A 359 -18.72 -13.09 19.71
CA VAL A 359 -19.32 -13.66 20.93
C VAL A 359 -18.22 -14.00 21.95
N LEU A 360 -17.15 -14.66 21.51
CA LEU A 360 -16.00 -14.97 22.37
C LEU A 360 -15.32 -13.71 22.91
N LEU A 361 -15.18 -12.67 22.08
CA LEU A 361 -14.62 -11.39 22.51
C LEU A 361 -15.49 -10.73 23.60
N TYR A 362 -16.81 -10.72 23.44
CA TYR A 362 -17.73 -10.21 24.46
C TYR A 362 -17.63 -10.98 25.78
N GLU A 363 -17.62 -12.31 25.70
CA GLU A 363 -17.46 -13.18 26.88
C GLU A 363 -16.12 -12.91 27.59
N SER A 364 -15.02 -12.75 26.85
CA SER A 364 -13.72 -12.44 27.46
C SER A 364 -13.74 -11.14 28.28
N VAL A 365 -14.49 -10.12 27.85
CA VAL A 365 -14.67 -8.89 28.61
C VAL A 365 -15.58 -9.12 29.81
N ALA A 366 -16.72 -9.80 29.63
CA ALA A 366 -17.65 -10.12 30.71
C ALA A 366 -16.99 -10.96 31.82
N ASP A 367 -16.12 -11.90 31.45
CA ASP A 367 -15.38 -12.80 32.33
C ASP A 367 -14.08 -12.17 32.87
N ARG A 368 -13.77 -10.93 32.48
CA ARG A 368 -12.58 -10.17 32.93
C ARG A 368 -11.25 -10.82 32.52
N THR A 369 -11.24 -11.58 31.43
CA THR A 369 -10.05 -12.24 30.88
C THR A 369 -9.49 -11.53 29.65
N ALA A 370 -10.25 -10.60 29.05
CA ALA A 370 -9.84 -9.85 27.87
C ALA A 370 -8.56 -9.02 28.04
N PHE A 371 -8.28 -8.54 29.26
CA PHE A 371 -7.13 -7.69 29.55
C PHE A 371 -6.77 -7.71 31.04
N SER A 372 -5.56 -7.27 31.38
CA SER A 372 -5.14 -7.05 32.78
C SER A 372 -4.80 -5.59 33.04
N ILE A 373 -5.02 -5.12 34.27
CA ILE A 373 -4.75 -3.74 34.69
C ILE A 373 -3.31 -3.62 35.18
N ILE A 374 -2.61 -2.57 34.75
CA ILE A 374 -1.26 -2.28 35.24
C ILE A 374 -1.35 -1.37 36.47
N ALA A 375 -0.95 -1.88 37.63
CA ALA A 375 -0.99 -1.13 38.88
C ALA A 375 -0.08 0.11 38.84
N LYS A 376 -0.52 1.23 39.43
CA LYS A 376 0.23 2.51 39.46
C LYS A 376 1.65 2.39 40.02
N HIS A 377 1.89 1.47 40.94
CA HIS A 377 3.21 1.24 41.56
C HIS A 377 4.18 0.47 40.64
N SER A 378 3.68 -0.18 39.59
CA SER A 378 4.48 -0.87 38.58
C SER A 378 4.95 0.06 37.45
N LEU A 379 4.45 1.31 37.40
CA LEU A 379 4.77 2.30 36.36
C LEU A 379 6.21 2.85 36.42
N THR A 380 6.90 2.70 37.54
CA THR A 380 8.30 3.15 37.70
C THR A 380 9.31 2.15 37.15
N HIS A 381 8.94 0.87 36.98
CA HIS A 381 9.81 -0.20 36.47
C HIS A 381 9.38 -0.77 35.12
N SER A 382 8.16 -0.45 34.66
CA SER A 382 7.68 -0.83 33.33
C SER A 382 7.89 0.34 32.36
N ASN A 383 8.26 0.05 31.10
CA ASN A 383 8.37 1.03 30.01
C ASN A 383 6.99 1.60 29.59
N VAL A 384 6.13 1.94 30.55
CA VAL A 384 4.83 2.57 30.34
C VAL A 384 5.02 4.07 30.43
N TYR A 385 4.66 4.79 29.36
CA TYR A 385 4.85 6.24 29.28
C TYR A 385 3.51 6.97 29.49
N PRO A 386 3.21 7.51 30.69
CA PRO A 386 1.90 8.09 30.99
C PRO A 386 1.52 9.27 30.09
N ARG A 387 2.53 10.02 29.61
CA ARG A 387 2.32 11.12 28.66
C ARG A 387 1.81 10.63 27.30
N ARG A 388 2.24 9.45 26.83
CA ARG A 388 1.76 8.84 25.59
C ARG A 388 0.32 8.37 25.72
N LEU A 389 -0.04 7.74 26.84
CA LEU A 389 -1.43 7.32 27.12
C LEU A 389 -2.39 8.52 27.12
N LYS A 390 -2.00 9.62 27.77
CA LYS A 390 -2.79 10.86 27.75
C LYS A 390 -2.86 11.47 26.34
N ALA A 391 -1.78 11.41 25.57
CA ALA A 391 -1.76 11.90 24.19
C ALA A 391 -2.67 11.07 23.28
N GLU A 392 -2.79 9.75 23.49
CA GLU A 392 -3.71 8.88 22.77
C GLU A 392 -5.18 9.21 23.06
N VAL A 393 -5.52 9.40 24.34
CA VAL A 393 -6.87 9.85 24.74
C VAL A 393 -7.18 11.23 24.15
N LEU A 394 -6.21 12.16 24.20
CA LEU A 394 -6.36 13.50 23.59
C LEU A 394 -6.56 13.40 22.07
N TYR A 395 -5.80 12.53 21.39
CA TYR A 395 -5.91 12.29 19.95
C TYR A 395 -7.33 11.84 19.57
N HIS A 396 -7.90 10.89 20.31
CA HIS A 396 -9.28 10.44 20.10
C HIS A 396 -10.31 11.54 20.39
N TRP A 397 -10.08 12.35 21.43
CA TRP A 397 -10.98 13.43 21.80
C TRP A 397 -11.00 14.55 20.76
N LEU A 398 -9.83 14.95 20.26
CA LEU A 398 -9.69 16.00 19.23
C LEU A 398 -10.27 15.57 17.89
N ASN A 399 -10.24 14.28 17.54
CA ASN A 399 -10.78 13.75 16.28
C ASN A 399 -10.35 14.57 15.04
N LEU A 400 -9.06 14.89 14.96
CA LEU A 400 -8.47 15.78 13.94
C LEU A 400 -8.77 15.29 12.50
N ALA A 401 -8.96 13.98 12.31
CA ALA A 401 -9.32 13.40 11.01
C ALA A 401 -10.67 13.92 10.50
N LEU A 402 -11.67 14.08 11.39
CA LEU A 402 -12.97 14.63 11.03
C LEU A 402 -12.85 16.12 10.66
N PHE A 403 -12.09 16.89 11.44
CA PHE A 403 -11.86 18.31 11.14
C PHE A 403 -11.10 18.50 9.81
N ALA A 404 -10.13 17.62 9.53
CA ALA A 404 -9.44 17.63 8.25
C ALA A 404 -10.38 17.32 7.08
N PHE A 405 -11.26 16.32 7.22
CA PHE A 405 -12.29 16.01 6.22
C PHE A 405 -13.22 17.21 5.97
N VAL A 406 -13.76 17.81 7.03
CA VAL A 406 -14.64 18.99 6.93
C VAL A 406 -13.91 20.17 6.29
N GLY A 407 -12.64 20.40 6.66
CA GLY A 407 -11.80 21.45 6.08
C GLY A 407 -11.57 21.25 4.57
N ALA A 408 -11.22 20.04 4.14
CA ALA A 408 -11.06 19.71 2.73
C ALA A 408 -12.36 19.88 1.93
N LEU A 409 -13.49 19.43 2.49
CA LEU A 409 -14.81 19.61 1.87
C LEU A 409 -15.20 21.09 1.76
N LEU A 410 -14.95 21.88 2.80
CA LEU A 410 -15.20 23.32 2.79
C LEU A 410 -14.34 24.04 1.76
N ALA A 411 -13.05 23.70 1.64
CA ALA A 411 -12.19 24.23 0.59
C ALA A 411 -12.70 23.88 -0.82
N CYS A 412 -13.23 22.67 -1.02
CA CYS A 412 -13.87 22.26 -2.27
C CYS A 412 -15.13 23.08 -2.59
N ILE A 413 -15.99 23.30 -1.60
CA ILE A 413 -17.21 24.12 -1.78
C ILE A 413 -16.84 25.56 -2.10
N LEU A 414 -15.95 26.18 -1.31
CA LEU A 414 -15.52 27.57 -1.52
C LEU A 414 -14.84 27.75 -2.87
N SER A 415 -13.98 26.82 -3.29
CA SER A 415 -13.33 26.87 -4.59
C SER A 415 -14.33 26.72 -5.74
N SER A 416 -15.37 25.91 -5.58
CA SER A 416 -16.46 25.75 -6.55
C SER A 416 -17.32 27.02 -6.65
N LEU A 417 -17.68 27.64 -5.52
CA LEU A 417 -18.36 28.92 -5.49
C LEU A 417 -17.52 30.02 -6.16
N ASN A 418 -16.19 29.95 -6.06
CA ASN A 418 -15.30 30.94 -6.69
C ASN A 418 -15.42 30.95 -8.23
N VAL A 419 -15.77 29.82 -8.84
CA VAL A 419 -15.94 29.74 -10.29
C VAL A 419 -17.11 30.63 -10.75
N VAL A 420 -18.14 30.73 -9.92
CA VAL A 420 -19.34 31.53 -10.18
C VAL A 420 -19.09 33.00 -9.85
N PHE A 421 -18.61 33.29 -8.64
CA PHE A 421 -18.47 34.67 -8.16
C PHE A 421 -17.20 35.38 -8.61
N ARG A 422 -16.16 34.64 -9.01
CA ARG A 422 -14.84 35.15 -9.46
C ARG A 422 -14.24 36.18 -8.50
N SER A 423 -14.32 35.93 -7.19
CA SER A 423 -13.89 36.85 -6.13
C SER A 423 -12.50 36.50 -5.59
N LEU A 424 -11.59 37.47 -5.58
CA LEU A 424 -10.23 37.28 -5.03
C LEU A 424 -10.26 36.94 -3.53
N LYS A 425 -11.20 37.50 -2.77
CA LYS A 425 -11.36 37.21 -1.34
C LYS A 425 -11.78 35.75 -1.14
N LEU A 426 -12.70 35.25 -1.95
CA LEU A 426 -13.18 33.88 -1.86
C LEU A 426 -12.09 32.88 -2.25
N ASP A 427 -11.27 33.20 -3.26
CA ASP A 427 -10.08 32.41 -3.59
C ASP A 427 -9.11 32.35 -2.41
N ALA A 428 -8.79 33.50 -1.80
CA ALA A 428 -7.89 33.56 -0.65
C ALA A 428 -8.41 32.72 0.54
N VAL A 429 -9.69 32.84 0.87
CA VAL A 429 -10.31 32.06 1.95
C VAL A 429 -10.23 30.57 1.66
N ALA A 430 -10.57 30.12 0.44
CA ALA A 430 -10.49 28.70 0.09
C ALA A 430 -9.07 28.13 0.22
N ASN A 431 -8.04 28.90 -0.16
CA ASN A 431 -6.64 28.48 -0.01
C ASN A 431 -6.17 28.52 1.46
N ILE A 432 -6.64 29.49 2.26
CA ILE A 432 -6.36 29.51 3.71
C ILE A 432 -6.95 28.27 4.37
N VAL A 433 -8.20 27.91 4.04
CA VAL A 433 -8.83 26.67 4.54
C VAL A 433 -8.02 25.44 4.12
N CYS A 434 -7.52 25.40 2.89
CA CYS A 434 -6.63 24.33 2.42
C CYS A 434 -5.33 24.24 3.25
N ILE A 435 -4.65 25.37 3.50
CA ILE A 435 -3.43 25.43 4.31
C ILE A 435 -3.72 24.97 5.75
N VAL A 436 -4.79 25.47 6.37
CA VAL A 436 -5.21 25.08 7.73
C VAL A 436 -5.48 23.58 7.79
N THR A 437 -6.13 23.02 6.77
CA THR A 437 -6.38 21.57 6.68
C THR A 437 -5.07 20.76 6.60
N ALA A 438 -4.09 21.23 5.82
CA ALA A 438 -2.76 20.59 5.76
C ALA A 438 -2.03 20.66 7.11
N VAL A 439 -2.17 21.76 7.85
CA VAL A 439 -1.62 21.91 9.22
C VAL A 439 -2.30 20.95 10.19
N ILE A 440 -3.63 20.81 10.14
CA ILE A 440 -4.39 19.84 10.96
C ILE A 440 -3.91 18.42 10.69
N LEU A 441 -3.77 18.03 9.42
CA LEU A 441 -3.26 16.71 9.05
C LEU A 441 -1.81 16.51 9.54
N THR A 442 -0.95 17.51 9.41
CA THR A 442 0.43 17.43 9.92
C THR A 442 0.47 17.26 11.45
N ALA A 443 -0.41 17.96 12.19
CA ALA A 443 -0.54 17.79 13.63
C ALA A 443 -1.06 16.40 13.99
N LEU A 444 -2.05 15.89 13.25
CA LEU A 444 -2.57 14.53 13.38
C LEU A 444 -1.45 13.48 13.21
N PHE A 445 -0.65 13.61 12.16
CA PHE A 445 0.47 12.70 11.87
C PHE A 445 1.53 12.74 12.97
N THR A 446 1.87 13.94 13.44
CA THR A 446 2.84 14.13 14.52
C THR A 446 2.36 13.52 15.84
N MET A 447 1.11 13.75 16.21
CA MET A 447 0.51 13.14 17.41
C MET A 447 0.47 11.62 17.29
N ARG A 448 0.08 11.11 16.12
CA ARG A 448 0.04 9.66 15.87
C ARG A 448 1.42 9.03 15.97
N ALA A 449 2.45 9.65 15.40
CA ALA A 449 3.83 9.18 15.49
C ALA A 449 4.31 9.12 16.95
N TYR A 450 3.94 10.12 17.76
CA TYR A 450 4.27 10.17 19.18
C TYR A 450 3.58 9.07 19.98
N VAL A 451 2.30 8.82 19.72
CA VAL A 451 1.49 7.79 20.40
C VAL A 451 1.93 6.38 19.98
N ALA A 452 2.00 6.13 18.67
CA ALA A 452 2.35 4.82 18.12
C ALA A 452 3.82 4.44 18.32
N ALA A 453 4.67 5.41 18.70
CA ALA A 453 6.11 5.22 18.83
C ALA A 453 6.73 4.57 17.57
N ARG A 454 6.24 5.01 16.41
CA ARG A 454 6.76 4.68 15.08
C ARG A 454 6.28 5.71 14.06
N PRO A 455 6.96 5.89 12.92
CA PRO A 455 6.39 6.61 11.79
C PRO A 455 5.04 5.99 11.37
N PRO A 456 3.95 6.78 11.31
CA PRO A 456 2.62 6.26 10.98
C PRO A 456 2.49 6.08 9.46
N MET A 457 3.11 5.03 8.92
CA MET A 457 3.08 4.69 7.49
C MET A 457 2.87 3.18 7.22
N SER A 458 2.39 2.42 8.20
CA SER A 458 2.30 0.95 8.12
C SER A 458 0.88 0.43 7.90
N SER A 459 -0.16 1.27 8.03
CA SER A 459 -1.55 0.89 7.74
C SER A 459 -2.12 1.62 6.52
N LEU A 460 -3.17 1.06 5.91
CA LEU A 460 -3.82 1.71 4.77
C LEU A 460 -4.43 3.06 5.16
N TYR A 461 -5.04 3.14 6.34
CA TYR A 461 -5.58 4.38 6.89
C TYR A 461 -4.52 5.48 6.97
N GLU A 462 -3.33 5.16 7.50
CA GLU A 462 -2.18 6.05 7.57
C GLU A 462 -1.75 6.54 6.18
N ILE A 463 -1.60 5.63 5.22
CA ILE A 463 -1.16 6.00 3.87
C ILE A 463 -2.22 6.88 3.18
N VAL A 464 -3.52 6.63 3.39
CA VAL A 464 -4.60 7.44 2.79
C VAL A 464 -4.57 8.87 3.27
N MET A 465 -4.41 9.07 4.57
CA MET A 465 -4.26 10.40 5.13
C MET A 465 -2.98 11.09 4.65
N LEU A 466 -1.89 10.34 4.45
CA LEU A 466 -0.61 10.87 3.99
C LEU A 466 -0.72 11.40 2.56
N VAL A 467 -1.36 10.64 1.66
CA VAL A 467 -1.61 11.06 0.28
C VAL A 467 -2.54 12.28 0.26
N ALA A 468 -3.58 12.31 1.09
CA ALA A 468 -4.45 13.49 1.22
C ALA A 468 -3.67 14.73 1.70
N LEU A 469 -2.79 14.58 2.70
CA LEU A 469 -1.89 15.64 3.15
C LEU A 469 -1.00 16.14 2.00
N MET A 470 -0.36 15.23 1.25
CA MET A 470 0.51 15.59 0.12
C MET A 470 -0.24 16.37 -0.97
N LEU A 471 -1.46 15.98 -1.31
CA LEU A 471 -2.31 16.72 -2.28
C LEU A 471 -2.61 18.14 -1.79
N MET A 472 -2.97 18.30 -0.51
CA MET A 472 -3.25 19.62 0.08
C MET A 472 -1.99 20.49 0.16
N VAL A 473 -0.84 19.91 0.46
CA VAL A 473 0.46 20.60 0.46
C VAL A 473 0.86 21.02 -0.95
N PHE A 474 0.65 20.18 -1.97
CA PHE A 474 0.92 20.55 -3.36
C PHE A 474 0.06 21.74 -3.81
N GLU A 475 -1.24 21.74 -3.50
CA GLU A 475 -2.12 22.88 -3.83
C GLU A 475 -1.74 24.15 -3.07
N SER A 476 -1.44 24.03 -1.78
CA SER A 476 -1.00 25.15 -0.93
C SER A 476 0.34 25.73 -1.39
N GLY A 477 1.29 24.88 -1.76
CA GLY A 477 2.58 25.30 -2.33
C GLY A 477 2.38 25.99 -3.67
N ALA A 478 1.52 25.47 -4.54
CA ALA A 478 1.17 26.12 -5.79
C ALA A 478 0.55 27.51 -5.55
N PHE A 479 -0.30 27.68 -4.53
CA PHE A 479 -0.85 28.99 -4.15
C PHE A 479 0.23 30.00 -3.75
N ILE A 480 1.16 29.59 -2.88
CA ILE A 480 2.18 30.49 -2.30
C ILE A 480 3.23 30.86 -3.34
N PHE A 481 3.69 29.90 -4.14
CA PHE A 481 4.86 30.09 -5.01
C PHE A 481 4.51 30.48 -6.45
N CYS A 482 3.30 30.19 -6.95
CA CYS A 482 2.93 30.50 -8.33
C CYS A 482 2.09 31.79 -8.45
N LYS A 483 2.78 32.93 -8.63
CA LYS A 483 2.18 34.29 -8.71
C LYS A 483 1.17 34.54 -9.85
N ARG A 484 1.12 33.71 -10.90
CA ARG A 484 0.16 33.83 -12.02
C ARG A 484 -0.75 32.62 -12.07
N ARG A 485 -1.81 32.62 -11.27
CA ARG A 485 -2.78 31.52 -11.22
C ARG A 485 -3.73 31.55 -12.42
N THR A 486 -3.90 30.39 -13.05
CA THR A 486 -5.09 30.09 -13.86
C THR A 486 -6.02 29.24 -13.00
N TYR A 487 -6.76 29.91 -12.13
CA TYR A 487 -7.76 29.41 -11.19
C TYR A 487 -8.53 28.19 -11.75
N THR A 488 -8.44 27.03 -11.08
CA THR A 488 -9.38 25.85 -11.12
C THR A 488 -8.80 24.57 -10.53
N LEU A 489 -7.47 24.45 -10.34
CA LEU A 489 -6.86 23.21 -9.82
C LEU A 489 -7.28 22.88 -8.38
N MET A 490 -7.60 23.92 -7.60
CA MET A 490 -8.07 23.78 -6.23
C MET A 490 -9.31 22.88 -6.12
N ILE A 491 -10.27 22.96 -7.05
CA ILE A 491 -11.51 22.18 -6.98
C ILE A 491 -11.23 20.68 -7.02
N PRO A 492 -10.65 20.12 -8.09
CA PRO A 492 -10.48 18.68 -8.17
C PRO A 492 -9.43 18.15 -7.17
N VAL A 493 -8.45 18.96 -6.75
CA VAL A 493 -7.49 18.55 -5.70
C VAL A 493 -8.16 18.47 -4.32
N THR A 494 -8.91 19.51 -3.92
CA THR A 494 -9.61 19.50 -2.62
C THR A 494 -10.78 18.51 -2.61
N PHE A 495 -11.45 18.27 -3.74
CA PHE A 495 -12.41 17.19 -3.89
C PHE A 495 -11.77 15.82 -3.68
N MET A 496 -10.64 15.54 -4.35
CA MET A 496 -9.92 14.27 -4.19
C MET A 496 -9.43 14.09 -2.75
N ALA A 497 -8.88 15.13 -2.12
CA ALA A 497 -8.48 15.10 -0.72
C ALA A 497 -9.68 14.84 0.22
N ALA A 498 -10.82 15.50 -0.01
CA ALA A 498 -12.04 15.26 0.77
C ALA A 498 -12.57 13.83 0.59
N ALA A 499 -12.53 13.27 -0.63
CA ALA A 499 -12.92 11.88 -0.89
C ALA A 499 -12.01 10.87 -0.19
N LEU A 500 -10.69 11.08 -0.23
CA LEU A 500 -9.71 10.24 0.49
C LEU A 500 -9.91 10.32 2.00
N LEU A 501 -10.12 11.52 2.56
CA LEU A 501 -10.35 11.70 4.00
C LEU A 501 -11.70 11.15 4.45
N PHE A 502 -12.74 11.24 3.61
CA PHE A 502 -14.00 10.55 3.86
C PHE A 502 -13.78 9.04 3.94
N PHE A 503 -13.06 8.48 2.98
CA PHE A 503 -12.78 7.05 2.92
C PHE A 503 -11.96 6.58 4.13
N ALA A 504 -10.89 7.30 4.48
CA ALA A 504 -10.10 7.02 5.67
C ALA A 504 -10.96 7.05 6.94
N LYS A 505 -11.76 8.11 7.14
CA LYS A 505 -12.49 8.33 8.39
C LYS A 505 -13.70 7.43 8.58
N PHE A 506 -14.44 7.16 7.50
CA PHE A 506 -15.76 6.53 7.57
C PHE A 506 -15.81 5.12 7.00
N VAL A 507 -14.80 4.70 6.22
CA VAL A 507 -14.78 3.38 5.57
C VAL A 507 -13.67 2.49 6.11
N LEU A 508 -12.45 3.01 6.30
CA LEU A 508 -11.29 2.18 6.65
C LEU A 508 -11.22 1.80 8.13
N GLU A 509 -11.18 2.78 9.03
CA GLU A 509 -11.04 2.52 10.46
C GLU A 509 -11.91 3.50 11.26
N PRO A 510 -13.15 3.13 11.61
CA PRO A 510 -14.04 3.96 12.41
C PRO A 510 -13.47 4.17 13.83
N GLY A 511 -12.60 5.17 14.00
CA GLY A 511 -12.11 5.58 15.33
C GLY A 511 -10.66 5.24 15.66
N ASP A 512 -9.90 4.74 14.69
CA ASP A 512 -8.42 4.71 14.70
C ASP A 512 -7.79 4.16 15.98
N THR A 513 -7.89 2.84 16.15
CA THR A 513 -7.71 2.12 17.42
C THR A 513 -6.27 1.68 17.72
N PHE A 514 -5.29 2.21 16.98
CA PHE A 514 -3.85 1.88 17.11
C PHE A 514 -3.59 0.37 17.15
N GLN A 515 -4.21 -0.38 16.23
CA GLN A 515 -4.07 -1.83 16.18
C GLN A 515 -2.60 -2.27 16.04
N PRO A 516 -2.20 -3.39 16.66
CA PRO A 516 -0.88 -3.96 16.49
C PRO A 516 -0.62 -4.23 15.01
N ILE A 517 0.51 -3.73 14.50
CA ILE A 517 0.95 -4.03 13.15
C ILE A 517 1.71 -5.36 13.13
N PRO A 518 1.62 -6.14 12.04
CA PRO A 518 2.47 -7.31 11.84
C PRO A 518 3.94 -7.00 12.10
N ASN A 519 4.67 -7.91 12.74
CA ASN A 519 6.07 -7.70 13.13
C ASN A 519 6.98 -7.33 11.96
N VAL A 520 6.72 -7.84 10.76
CA VAL A 520 7.47 -7.51 9.53
C VAL A 520 7.33 -6.04 9.12
N LEU A 521 6.23 -5.40 9.53
CA LEU A 521 5.95 -3.98 9.31
C LEU A 521 6.42 -3.09 10.46
N ASN A 522 6.99 -3.67 11.53
CA ASN A 522 7.48 -2.95 12.71
C ASN A 522 8.82 -2.25 12.42
N SER A 523 8.71 -1.28 11.50
CA SER A 523 9.58 -0.14 11.18
C SER A 523 11.09 -0.34 11.12
N SER A 524 11.55 -0.94 10.01
CA SER A 524 12.88 -0.63 9.49
C SER A 524 12.89 0.74 8.80
N VAL A 525 14.05 1.41 8.77
CA VAL A 525 14.25 2.68 8.03
C VAL A 525 13.83 2.52 6.56
N PHE A 526 14.10 1.37 5.96
CA PHE A 526 13.77 1.08 4.57
C PHE A 526 12.26 1.08 4.30
N LEU A 527 11.44 0.51 5.20
CA LEU A 527 9.98 0.56 5.07
C LEU A 527 9.48 2.01 5.08
N THR A 528 10.02 2.84 5.97
CA THR A 528 9.60 4.24 6.12
C THR A 528 9.91 5.05 4.87
N VAL A 529 11.15 4.98 4.38
CA VAL A 529 11.56 5.74 3.19
C VAL A 529 10.87 5.22 1.92
N HIS A 530 10.66 3.90 1.82
CA HIS A 530 9.86 3.28 0.76
C HIS A 530 8.44 3.84 0.71
N VAL A 531 7.69 3.74 1.83
CA VAL A 531 6.28 4.13 1.86
C VAL A 531 6.12 5.64 1.64
N PHE A 532 7.03 6.45 2.16
CA PHE A 532 7.02 7.88 1.90
C PHE A 532 7.25 8.20 0.41
N ALA A 533 8.24 7.56 -0.21
CA ALA A 533 8.55 7.76 -1.63
C ALA A 533 7.40 7.29 -2.54
N ILE A 534 6.81 6.12 -2.27
CA ILE A 534 5.68 5.63 -3.07
C ILE A 534 4.44 6.50 -2.87
N ALA A 535 4.18 7.02 -1.66
CA ALA A 535 3.09 7.94 -1.39
C ALA A 535 3.23 9.27 -2.17
N LEU A 536 4.45 9.82 -2.25
CA LEU A 536 4.74 10.98 -3.13
C LEU A 536 4.47 10.67 -4.60
N GLY A 537 4.87 9.47 -5.04
CA GLY A 537 4.60 8.97 -6.38
C GLY A 537 3.10 8.92 -6.67
N PHE A 538 2.34 8.26 -5.81
CA PHE A 538 0.88 8.10 -5.93
C PHE A 538 0.14 9.44 -5.87
N ALA A 539 0.46 10.31 -4.91
CA ALA A 539 -0.12 11.64 -4.83
C ALA A 539 0.08 12.43 -6.13
N SER A 540 1.25 12.30 -6.76
CA SER A 540 1.58 13.02 -7.99
C SER A 540 0.97 12.38 -9.24
N MET A 541 0.83 11.06 -9.28
CA MET A 541 0.09 10.34 -10.33
C MET A 541 -1.40 10.69 -10.29
N ILE A 542 -2.00 10.72 -9.09
CA ILE A 542 -3.38 11.18 -8.87
C ILE A 542 -3.52 12.65 -9.29
N LEU A 543 -2.59 13.52 -8.88
CA LEU A 543 -2.59 14.93 -9.27
C LEU A 543 -2.49 15.09 -10.80
N SER A 544 -1.62 14.31 -11.46
CA SER A 544 -1.49 14.30 -12.92
C SER A 544 -2.81 13.94 -13.61
N GLY A 545 -3.49 12.90 -13.15
CA GLY A 545 -4.78 12.52 -13.72
C GLY A 545 -5.91 13.51 -13.40
N VAL A 546 -5.95 14.07 -12.20
CA VAL A 546 -6.86 15.16 -11.83
C VAL A 546 -6.65 16.39 -12.74
N VAL A 547 -5.40 16.79 -12.98
CA VAL A 547 -5.08 17.89 -13.89
C VAL A 547 -5.49 17.53 -15.32
N ALA A 548 -5.31 16.28 -15.74
CA ALA A 548 -5.69 15.81 -17.07
C ALA A 548 -7.20 15.90 -17.33
N HIS A 549 -8.03 15.57 -16.34
CA HIS A 549 -9.48 15.80 -16.42
C HIS A 549 -9.81 17.26 -16.71
N LEU A 550 -9.14 18.19 -16.02
CA LEU A 550 -9.34 19.63 -16.22
C LEU A 550 -8.82 20.10 -17.60
N VAL A 551 -7.69 19.56 -18.08
CA VAL A 551 -7.16 19.82 -19.43
C VAL A 551 -8.16 19.39 -20.50
N LEU A 552 -8.74 18.19 -20.36
CA LEU A 552 -9.76 17.67 -21.28
C LEU A 552 -11.04 18.50 -21.23
N TYR A 553 -11.51 18.85 -20.03
CA TYR A 553 -12.71 19.69 -19.84
C TYR A 553 -12.57 21.06 -20.50
N ARG A 554 -11.40 21.71 -20.34
CA ARG A 554 -11.10 23.03 -20.90
C ARG A 554 -10.64 23.01 -22.35
N LYS A 555 -10.41 21.84 -22.94
CA LYS A 555 -9.79 21.67 -24.26
C LYS A 555 -8.44 22.41 -24.37
N ALA A 556 -7.69 22.44 -23.26
CA ALA A 556 -6.49 23.26 -23.15
C ALA A 556 -5.31 22.62 -23.90
N LYS A 557 -4.82 23.27 -24.96
CA LYS A 557 -3.66 22.80 -25.75
C LYS A 557 -2.44 23.65 -25.43
N GLN A 558 -1.35 23.00 -25.01
CA GLN A 558 -0.04 23.65 -24.78
C GLN A 558 -0.09 24.88 -23.85
N THR A 559 -1.01 24.84 -22.89
CA THR A 559 -1.19 25.84 -21.84
C THR A 559 -0.33 25.50 -20.61
N PRO A 560 -0.10 26.44 -19.68
CA PRO A 560 0.63 26.16 -18.42
C PRO A 560 0.10 24.94 -17.66
N ILE A 561 -1.22 24.69 -17.68
CA ILE A 561 -1.84 23.50 -17.08
C ILE A 561 -1.43 22.18 -17.74
N PHE A 562 -1.16 22.18 -19.05
CA PHE A 562 -0.64 21.01 -19.75
C PHE A 562 0.80 20.71 -19.30
N SER A 563 1.62 21.75 -19.12
CA SER A 563 2.96 21.61 -18.54
C SER A 563 2.93 21.10 -17.10
N LEU A 564 1.91 21.48 -16.31
CA LEU A 564 1.71 20.92 -14.97
C LEU A 564 1.33 19.44 -15.00
N MET A 565 0.42 19.04 -15.89
CA MET A 565 0.06 17.62 -16.09
C MET A 565 1.29 16.78 -16.44
N TYR A 566 2.12 17.27 -17.37
CA TYR A 566 3.37 16.62 -17.74
C TYR A 566 4.38 16.58 -16.59
N GLY A 567 4.55 17.70 -15.87
CA GLY A 567 5.48 17.78 -14.73
C GLY A 567 5.11 16.85 -13.58
N THR A 568 3.82 16.77 -13.26
CA THR A 568 3.27 15.87 -12.23
C THR A 568 3.35 14.40 -12.63
N LEU A 569 3.15 14.06 -13.92
CA LEU A 569 3.40 12.72 -14.44
C LEU A 569 4.87 12.30 -14.26
N VAL A 570 5.81 13.18 -14.64
CA VAL A 570 7.25 12.89 -14.52
C VAL A 570 7.65 12.77 -13.05
N PHE A 571 7.19 13.69 -12.20
CA PHE A 571 7.47 13.64 -10.77
C PHE A 571 6.90 12.37 -10.13
N GLY A 572 5.64 12.02 -10.44
CA GLY A 572 5.00 10.79 -9.99
C GLY A 572 5.77 9.56 -10.43
N MET A 573 6.12 9.47 -11.71
CA MET A 573 6.92 8.37 -12.26
C MET A 573 8.26 8.20 -11.53
N VAL A 574 9.00 9.27 -11.28
CA VAL A 574 10.30 9.21 -10.59
C VAL A 574 10.14 8.68 -9.17
N PHE A 575 9.17 9.21 -8.41
CA PHE A 575 8.94 8.77 -7.03
C PHE A 575 8.31 7.39 -6.95
N THR A 576 7.50 6.97 -7.93
CA THR A 576 6.99 5.60 -8.00
C THR A 576 8.12 4.60 -8.29
N VAL A 577 9.06 4.92 -9.20
CA VAL A 577 10.25 4.09 -9.45
C VAL A 577 11.13 4.04 -8.20
N LEU A 578 11.44 5.18 -7.60
CA LEU A 578 12.25 5.25 -6.38
C LEU A 578 11.60 4.48 -5.23
N GLY A 579 10.30 4.68 -5.01
CA GLY A 579 9.52 3.94 -4.03
C GLY A 579 9.62 2.44 -4.30
N THR A 580 9.33 1.98 -5.51
CA THR A 580 9.39 0.55 -5.86
C THR A 580 10.78 -0.06 -5.61
N LEU A 581 11.85 0.65 -5.94
CA LEU A 581 13.22 0.16 -5.70
C LEU A 581 13.56 0.10 -4.22
N LEU A 582 13.20 1.12 -3.43
CA LEU A 582 13.35 1.09 -1.97
C LEU A 582 12.50 -0.01 -1.33
N GLY A 583 11.35 -0.32 -1.94
CA GLY A 583 10.50 -1.45 -1.55
C GLY A 583 11.19 -2.77 -1.77
N GLY A 584 11.89 -2.94 -2.89
CA GLY A 584 12.71 -4.13 -3.16
C GLY A 584 13.87 -4.27 -2.17
N VAL A 585 14.54 -3.18 -1.79
CA VAL A 585 15.56 -3.21 -0.71
C VAL A 585 14.93 -3.67 0.60
N TRP A 586 13.79 -3.10 0.98
CA TRP A 586 13.07 -3.53 2.18
C TRP A 586 12.64 -5.00 2.11
N ALA A 587 12.12 -5.47 0.98
CA ALA A 587 11.72 -6.86 0.77
C ALA A 587 12.91 -7.82 0.88
N ASP A 588 14.10 -7.41 0.44
CA ASP A 588 15.31 -8.21 0.57
C ASP A 588 15.71 -8.39 2.04
N PHE A 589 15.55 -7.35 2.86
CA PHE A 589 15.73 -7.44 4.32
C PHE A 589 14.61 -8.23 5.03
N ALA A 590 13.36 -8.09 4.58
CA ALA A 590 12.20 -8.64 5.25
C ALA A 590 11.95 -10.12 4.91
N TRP A 591 12.14 -10.50 3.64
CA TRP A 591 11.79 -11.82 3.09
C TRP A 591 12.96 -12.51 2.38
N GLY A 592 14.13 -11.87 2.28
CA GLY A 592 15.30 -12.49 1.67
C GLY A 592 15.38 -12.42 0.15
N ARG A 593 14.49 -11.66 -0.49
CA ARG A 593 14.48 -11.45 -1.94
C ARG A 593 14.13 -10.01 -2.31
N PHE A 594 14.81 -9.47 -3.31
CA PHE A 594 14.54 -8.12 -3.81
C PHE A 594 13.20 -8.00 -4.57
N TRP A 595 12.82 -9.05 -5.30
CA TRP A 595 11.62 -9.08 -6.14
C TRP A 595 11.09 -10.51 -6.29
N GLY A 596 9.79 -10.68 -6.48
CA GLY A 596 9.14 -11.99 -6.60
C GLY A 596 7.76 -11.98 -7.26
N PHE A 597 7.37 -10.88 -7.90
CA PHE A 597 6.13 -10.75 -8.68
C PHE A 597 4.85 -10.99 -7.88
N ASP A 598 4.86 -10.65 -6.58
CA ASP A 598 3.61 -10.66 -5.82
C ASP A 598 2.64 -9.58 -6.35
N PRO A 599 1.34 -9.64 -6.01
CA PRO A 599 0.36 -8.71 -6.55
C PRO A 599 0.67 -7.22 -6.30
N LYS A 600 1.31 -6.87 -5.19
CA LYS A 600 1.66 -5.47 -4.88
C LYS A 600 2.87 -5.01 -5.68
N GLU A 601 3.90 -5.86 -5.79
CA GLU A 601 5.06 -5.62 -6.65
C GLU A 601 4.61 -5.46 -8.11
N CYS A 602 3.75 -6.35 -8.62
CA CYS A 602 3.17 -6.25 -9.96
C CYS A 602 2.30 -4.99 -10.14
N GLY A 603 1.53 -4.61 -9.11
CA GLY A 603 0.77 -3.36 -9.10
C GLY A 603 1.66 -2.14 -9.28
N ALA A 604 2.74 -2.05 -8.49
CA ALA A 604 3.70 -0.94 -8.58
C ALA A 604 4.39 -0.90 -9.95
N LEU A 605 4.78 -2.07 -10.48
CA LEU A 605 5.30 -2.20 -11.84
C LEU A 605 4.30 -1.74 -12.90
N PHE A 606 3.01 -2.05 -12.74
CA PHE A 606 1.96 -1.61 -13.66
C PHE A 606 1.88 -0.07 -13.72
N VAL A 607 1.92 0.62 -12.57
CA VAL A 607 1.92 2.10 -12.51
C VAL A 607 3.14 2.67 -13.25
N ILE A 608 4.32 2.08 -13.04
CA ILE A 608 5.56 2.49 -13.72
C ILE A 608 5.44 2.30 -15.24
N LEU A 609 5.00 1.12 -15.69
CA LEU A 609 4.83 0.80 -17.11
C LEU A 609 3.81 1.72 -17.78
N TRP A 610 2.72 2.05 -17.09
CA TRP A 610 1.70 2.98 -17.58
C TRP A 610 2.26 4.40 -17.78
N ALA A 611 3.01 4.89 -16.80
CA ALA A 611 3.68 6.19 -16.90
C ALA A 611 4.76 6.20 -18.00
N LEU A 612 5.55 5.13 -18.10
CA LEU A 612 6.56 4.95 -19.14
C LEU A 612 5.92 4.93 -20.53
N LEU A 613 4.83 4.18 -20.74
CA LEU A 613 4.10 4.13 -22.00
C LEU A 613 3.63 5.52 -22.41
N SER A 614 2.99 6.24 -21.49
CA SER A 614 2.49 7.60 -21.70
C SER A 614 3.62 8.57 -22.11
N LEU A 615 4.74 8.53 -21.39
CA LEU A 615 5.91 9.38 -21.67
C LEU A 615 6.57 9.03 -23.01
N HIS A 616 6.71 7.74 -23.35
CA HIS A 616 7.34 7.32 -24.60
C HIS A 616 6.46 7.67 -25.81
N LEU A 617 5.15 7.43 -25.74
CA LEU A 617 4.22 7.81 -26.81
C LEU A 617 4.24 9.33 -27.06
N TRP A 618 4.29 10.12 -25.99
CA TRP A 618 4.39 11.58 -26.07
C TRP A 618 5.72 12.06 -26.65
N ALA A 619 6.84 11.57 -26.11
CA ALA A 619 8.18 11.92 -26.56
C ALA A 619 8.40 11.57 -28.05
N GLY A 620 7.79 10.49 -28.51
CA GLY A 620 7.80 10.07 -29.91
C GLY A 620 6.89 10.82 -30.86
N LYS A 621 6.05 11.74 -30.34
CA LYS A 621 4.98 12.39 -31.11
C LYS A 621 4.05 11.40 -31.81
N ILE A 622 3.84 10.22 -31.21
CA ILE A 622 2.98 9.15 -31.76
C ILE A 622 1.50 9.46 -31.49
N ILE A 623 1.23 10.14 -30.38
CA ILE A 623 -0.11 10.47 -29.91
C ILE A 623 -0.35 11.98 -29.91
N SER A 624 -1.61 12.39 -30.06
CA SER A 624 -2.00 13.78 -29.96
C SER A 624 -2.00 14.26 -28.49
N PRO A 625 -1.94 15.59 -28.22
CA PRO A 625 -2.06 16.13 -26.86
C PRO A 625 -3.33 15.68 -26.14
N ARG A 626 -4.42 15.45 -26.89
CA ARG A 626 -5.69 14.94 -26.36
C ARG A 626 -5.56 13.50 -25.86
N VAL A 627 -4.96 12.62 -26.68
CA VAL A 627 -4.73 11.22 -26.30
C VAL A 627 -3.75 11.14 -25.12
N PHE A 628 -2.72 11.99 -25.10
CA PHE A 628 -1.83 12.08 -23.95
C PHE A 628 -2.58 12.47 -22.66
N ALA A 629 -3.47 13.46 -22.73
CA ALA A 629 -4.31 13.82 -21.59
C ALA A 629 -5.27 12.68 -21.18
N LEU A 630 -5.84 11.92 -22.12
CA LEU A 630 -6.67 10.75 -21.79
C LEU A 630 -5.88 9.65 -21.05
N LEU A 631 -4.65 9.36 -21.49
CA LEU A 631 -3.78 8.40 -20.78
C LEU A 631 -3.42 8.88 -19.37
N ASN A 632 -3.20 10.18 -19.20
CA ASN A 632 -2.92 10.75 -17.88
C ASN A 632 -4.16 10.76 -16.99
N ALA A 633 -5.36 10.98 -17.52
CA ALA A 633 -6.60 10.91 -16.75
C ALA A 633 -6.77 9.54 -16.07
N LEU A 634 -6.42 8.45 -16.78
CA LEU A 634 -6.41 7.09 -16.25
C LEU A 634 -5.39 6.85 -15.12
N ASN A 635 -4.44 7.76 -14.87
CA ASN A 635 -3.51 7.63 -13.75
C ASN A 635 -4.23 7.53 -12.40
N VAL A 636 -5.40 8.17 -12.28
CA VAL A 636 -6.25 8.08 -11.08
C VAL A 636 -6.70 6.63 -10.87
N ILE A 637 -7.35 6.02 -11.86
CA ILE A 637 -7.78 4.61 -11.81
C ILE A 637 -6.59 3.67 -11.58
N VAL A 638 -5.52 3.83 -12.36
CA VAL A 638 -4.33 2.95 -12.29
C VAL A 638 -3.70 2.97 -10.91
N THR A 639 -3.57 4.16 -10.30
CA THR A 639 -3.01 4.31 -8.95
C THR A 639 -3.93 3.69 -7.90
N PHE A 640 -5.25 3.89 -8.00
CA PHE A 640 -6.21 3.31 -7.05
C PHE A 640 -6.33 1.79 -7.16
N LEU A 641 -6.22 1.21 -8.36
CA LEU A 641 -6.17 -0.25 -8.54
C LEU A 641 -4.89 -0.85 -7.95
N CYS A 642 -3.74 -0.18 -8.16
CA CYS A 642 -2.47 -0.58 -7.53
C CYS A 642 -2.51 -0.46 -6.00
N TRP A 643 -3.27 0.48 -5.45
CA TRP A 643 -3.25 0.75 -4.01
C TRP A 643 -4.34 0.00 -3.25
N PHE A 644 -5.58 0.05 -3.72
CA PHE A 644 -6.73 -0.62 -3.11
C PHE A 644 -7.04 -1.96 -3.78
N GLY A 645 -6.97 -2.02 -5.11
CA GLY A 645 -7.35 -3.22 -5.88
C GLY A 645 -6.55 -4.46 -5.51
N VAL A 646 -5.23 -4.35 -5.46
CA VAL A 646 -4.35 -5.50 -5.08
C VAL A 646 -4.58 -5.96 -3.64
N ASN A 647 -4.94 -5.05 -2.72
CA ASN A 647 -5.26 -5.40 -1.34
C ASN A 647 -6.56 -6.21 -1.25
N LEU A 648 -7.50 -6.04 -2.20
CA LEU A 648 -8.75 -6.81 -2.25
C LEU A 648 -8.57 -8.24 -2.76
N LEU A 649 -7.41 -8.57 -3.33
CA LEU A 649 -7.15 -9.94 -3.81
C LEU A 649 -6.80 -10.89 -2.66
N GLY A 650 -6.29 -10.38 -1.52
CA GLY A 650 -5.95 -11.20 -0.35
C GLY A 650 -4.76 -12.14 -0.56
N VAL A 651 -4.05 -11.99 -1.69
CA VAL A 651 -3.07 -12.96 -2.21
C VAL A 651 -1.64 -12.49 -1.97
N GLY A 652 -0.74 -13.45 -1.74
CA GLY A 652 0.70 -13.23 -1.58
C GLY A 652 1.15 -12.76 -0.19
N LEU A 653 2.47 -12.52 -0.05
CA LEU A 653 3.14 -12.18 1.23
C LEU A 653 2.64 -10.88 1.90
N HIS A 654 1.81 -10.13 1.19
CA HIS A 654 1.29 -8.83 1.57
C HIS A 654 -0.20 -8.86 2.00
N SER A 655 -0.77 -10.05 2.21
CA SER A 655 -2.17 -10.28 2.58
C SER A 655 -2.60 -9.61 3.88
N TYR A 656 -1.66 -9.20 4.74
CA TYR A 656 -1.92 -8.41 5.95
C TYR A 656 -2.63 -7.07 5.71
N GLY A 657 -2.69 -6.58 4.47
CA GLY A 657 -3.44 -5.37 4.09
C GLY A 657 -4.86 -5.63 3.56
N PHE A 658 -5.37 -6.87 3.66
CA PHE A 658 -6.68 -7.23 3.12
C PHE A 658 -7.83 -6.46 3.79
N GLN A 659 -8.81 -6.05 2.99
CA GLN A 659 -9.94 -5.23 3.47
C GLN A 659 -11.28 -5.76 3.01
N ASN A 660 -12.14 -6.08 3.98
CA ASN A 660 -13.52 -6.45 3.73
C ASN A 660 -14.38 -5.20 3.51
N GLY A 661 -15.13 -5.15 2.40
CA GLY A 661 -16.15 -4.13 2.16
C GLY A 661 -15.71 -2.85 1.42
N SER A 662 -14.44 -2.71 1.05
CA SER A 662 -13.96 -1.59 0.22
C SER A 662 -14.07 -1.83 -1.30
N ALA A 663 -14.32 -3.07 -1.73
CA ALA A 663 -14.43 -3.44 -3.15
C ALA A 663 -15.53 -2.68 -3.90
N ILE A 664 -16.70 -2.52 -3.29
CA ILE A 664 -17.84 -1.81 -3.91
C ILE A 664 -17.48 -0.34 -4.13
N TRP A 665 -16.83 0.31 -3.15
CA TRP A 665 -16.40 1.70 -3.26
C TRP A 665 -15.38 1.89 -4.38
N LEU A 666 -14.39 0.98 -4.47
CA LEU A 666 -13.42 1.00 -5.56
C LEU A 666 -14.08 0.78 -6.92
N ALA A 667 -15.02 -0.17 -7.03
CA ALA A 667 -15.74 -0.44 -8.27
C ALA A 667 -16.58 0.77 -8.71
N VAL A 668 -17.34 1.38 -7.80
CA VAL A 668 -18.12 2.60 -8.06
C VAL A 668 -17.20 3.72 -8.53
N PHE A 669 -16.08 3.93 -7.84
CA PHE A 669 -15.10 4.94 -8.22
C PHE A 669 -14.55 4.72 -9.63
N VAL A 670 -14.09 3.50 -9.95
CA VAL A 670 -13.53 3.16 -11.26
C VAL A 670 -14.56 3.33 -12.37
N VAL A 671 -15.81 2.90 -12.15
CA VAL A 671 -16.90 3.06 -13.13
C VAL A 671 -17.21 4.54 -13.36
N VAL A 672 -17.38 5.32 -12.29
CA VAL A 672 -17.70 6.76 -12.40
C VAL A 672 -16.57 7.51 -13.10
N ASP A 673 -15.31 7.30 -12.72
CA ASP A 673 -14.17 7.98 -13.35
C ASP A 673 -14.03 7.55 -14.82
N SER A 674 -14.23 6.27 -15.13
CA SER A 674 -14.24 5.78 -16.53
C SER A 674 -15.35 6.44 -17.36
N MET A 675 -16.54 6.63 -16.81
CA MET A 675 -17.64 7.34 -17.47
C MET A 675 -17.30 8.81 -17.71
N VAL A 676 -16.65 9.48 -16.75
CA VAL A 676 -16.18 10.87 -16.90
C VAL A 676 -15.12 10.95 -18.01
N ILE A 677 -14.12 10.05 -18.00
CA ILE A 677 -13.08 9.99 -19.03
C ILE A 677 -13.70 9.73 -20.40
N ALA A 678 -14.66 8.80 -20.51
CA ALA A 678 -15.35 8.52 -21.76
C ALA A 678 -16.14 9.75 -22.26
N TYR A 679 -16.89 10.42 -21.38
CA TYR A 679 -17.62 11.64 -21.72
C TYR A 679 -16.69 12.76 -22.21
N LEU A 680 -15.61 13.04 -21.47
CA LEU A 680 -14.61 14.04 -21.87
C LEU A 680 -13.88 13.62 -23.16
N GLY A 681 -13.67 12.32 -23.35
CA GLY A 681 -13.08 11.71 -24.54
C GLY A 681 -13.95 11.84 -25.79
N LEU A 682 -15.27 11.75 -25.67
CA LEU A 682 -16.22 11.84 -26.78
C LEU A 682 -16.61 13.27 -27.16
N ARG A 683 -16.43 14.24 -26.27
CA ARG A 683 -16.78 15.65 -26.51
C ARG A 683 -15.99 16.20 -27.72
N LYS A 684 -16.66 16.52 -28.84
CA LYS A 684 -15.98 17.05 -30.05
C LYS A 684 -15.15 18.29 -29.70
N SER A 685 -13.90 18.34 -30.21
CA SER A 685 -12.92 19.40 -29.93
C SER A 685 -13.36 20.73 -30.50
#